data_AF-A0A553PAP6-F1
#
_entry.id   AF-A0A553PAP6-F1
#
_cell.length_a   1.000
_cell.length_b   1.000
_cell.length_c   1.000
_cell.angle_alpha   90.00
_cell.angle_beta   90.00
_cell.angle_gamma   90.00
#
_symmetry.space_group_name_H-M   'P 1'
#
loop_
_entity.id
_entity.type
_entity.pdbx_description
1 polymer ?
#
loop_
_entity_poly.entity_id
_entity_poly.type
_entity_poly.pdbx_seq_one_letter_code
_entity_poly.pdbx_strand_id
1 'polypeptide(L)'
;MSLMSFSQSGLPVLSSKLKDMDSLEKMRRWKRSFDGFISFRKALGLAFVTFVFILYVGPTLFSWLFGSGRPFPDGSEPYTTETCIGDKMITFLADIQKHNAHAQHHPWRVTDKSYVPYVGNGQVGVAADSEAGLFVAGSRHLSQPVPFKPVAHVAPEGSHVFLEESATLVHYVTGVVHKARCYQTDRGSWLSVAQQFYAHRAFPAILVQEVKMTNPGPRPQIFNVERLGISDWVDARSRTKTLEHGDGGQKYTIVSGQVELTDKSFRYVTIVAKKLPSAMEVASRMTQTLSILTAVVYSEPLSEVDEVLRDSLESKATKELLKAVGMTSVSLKNLHQDVWKSLWNTGFGISHSMAENSVNGLQINATMYYVLSQVPAPIHRYQLQGAEKLDQLSILSYAEGCYGGIPTLYAPNLWKSLSSVEEVNAVVKSWVLTLEKNGCGKLIKAGADGVVQAMVLSFAAFKFREDHLELNSQPKDLHRDYFFRRISYGNSTHLNISIVISEENKPVIKVALDRRDKDYFACDAGCLDRPSPLSTETKSFPVKLTDPITAILYITSDHQHMEELKEAIHVKEVVEAPAHEHHVIALHRHGNKLGGLPGIFWFSIGFLILAFHMFLFKLIWQEYCAGQDRFRTSKMALNKLPLDKLDLDGKRVFMRCDFNVPQDKSTGAITNPARIVAALPSIKYALEQKARSVVLCSHLGRPDGRRNDKFSLKPVAEELEKQLGTKVQFLNDCVGEEVEKVCQAAEGGAVILLENLRYHVEEEGKGVDEAGNKIKADPAHVKTFRESLRKLADVYVNDAFGTAHRAHSSMMGEGYEQRAAGFLLKKELTYFSKALDNPERPFLAILGGAKVADKIKLIENMLDQVDKMIVGGGMAYTFLKVSKNMSIGDSLYDEAGAKIVDDLLKKAKDKNVEFVLPVDFITADKFDANAATGTATVEEGIPDGWMGLDVGPKSIELFTQVVNDSKLIVWNGPAGVFEFENFAKGTKAIMDAVVAKTASGGVTIIGGGDTATCCAKWNTEDKVSHVSTGGGASLELLEGKVLPGVAALSDA
;
A
#
# COMPACT_ATOMS: atom_id res chain seq x y z
N MET A 1 5.13 28.77 -58.42
CA MET A 1 5.71 28.37 -59.72
C MET A 1 6.33 27.01 -59.52
N SER A 2 5.66 25.91 -59.85
CA SER A 2 5.49 25.28 -61.18
C SER A 2 6.76 24.58 -61.71
N LEU A 3 6.59 23.26 -61.95
CA LEU A 3 7.20 22.38 -62.98
C LEU A 3 8.62 21.83 -62.71
N MET A 4 8.77 20.50 -62.49
CA MET A 4 8.93 19.37 -63.47
C MET A 4 10.33 19.36 -64.12
N SER A 5 11.02 18.25 -64.44
CA SER A 5 10.96 16.78 -64.22
C SER A 5 12.16 16.14 -64.99
N PHE A 6 12.29 14.81 -64.94
CA PHE A 6 13.09 13.85 -65.77
C PHE A 6 14.36 13.23 -65.13
N SER A 7 14.74 11.95 -65.32
CA SER A 7 14.07 10.66 -65.63
C SER A 7 15.15 9.52 -65.69
N GLN A 8 14.70 8.29 -66.03
CA GLN A 8 15.37 7.09 -66.62
C GLN A 8 15.52 5.89 -65.65
N SER A 9 14.69 4.82 -65.72
CA SER A 9 14.52 3.70 -66.71
C SER A 9 15.62 2.62 -66.63
N GLY A 10 15.39 1.29 -66.58
CA GLY A 10 14.22 0.44 -66.83
C GLY A 10 14.41 -1.07 -66.49
N LEU A 11 13.43 -1.87 -66.96
CA LEU A 11 12.99 -3.28 -66.74
C LEU A 11 13.95 -4.44 -67.17
N PRO A 12 13.69 -5.74 -66.83
CA PRO A 12 12.82 -6.64 -67.65
C PRO A 12 11.92 -7.65 -66.87
N VAL A 13 11.12 -8.40 -67.65
CA VAL A 13 9.85 -9.12 -67.39
C VAL A 13 10.01 -10.65 -67.35
N LEU A 14 9.21 -11.39 -66.54
CA LEU A 14 8.35 -12.54 -66.97
C LEU A 14 7.55 -13.23 -65.83
N SER A 15 6.24 -13.41 -66.11
CA SER A 15 5.39 -14.58 -65.82
C SER A 15 4.51 -14.70 -64.54
N SER A 16 3.23 -14.34 -64.73
CA SER A 16 2.00 -15.13 -64.49
C SER A 16 1.33 -15.29 -63.10
N LYS A 17 0.01 -15.01 -63.13
CA LYS A 17 -1.11 -15.41 -62.25
C LYS A 17 -1.19 -14.84 -60.82
N LEU A 18 -2.12 -13.89 -60.63
CA LEU A 18 -2.97 -13.83 -59.43
C LEU A 18 -4.32 -13.17 -59.77
N LYS A 19 -5.39 -13.91 -59.46
CA LYS A 19 -6.82 -13.59 -59.60
C LYS A 19 -7.32 -12.90 -58.33
N ASP A 20 -8.19 -11.90 -58.50
CA ASP A 20 -9.23 -11.54 -57.54
C ASP A 20 -10.19 -12.73 -57.30
N MET A 21 -10.52 -13.01 -56.04
CA MET A 21 -11.85 -13.51 -55.62
C MET A 21 -12.00 -13.59 -54.08
N ASP A 22 -12.78 -12.62 -53.58
CA ASP A 22 -13.86 -12.69 -52.59
C ASP A 22 -13.61 -13.04 -51.11
N SER A 23 -13.58 -12.00 -50.27
CA SER A 23 -13.52 -12.04 -48.80
C SER A 23 -14.86 -12.39 -48.13
N LEU A 24 -15.98 -12.28 -48.86
CA LEU A 24 -17.32 -12.61 -48.36
C LEU A 24 -17.57 -14.13 -48.24
N GLU A 25 -16.90 -14.95 -49.06
CA GLU A 25 -17.06 -16.40 -49.06
C GLU A 25 -16.33 -17.07 -47.87
N LYS A 26 -15.18 -16.52 -47.45
CA LYS A 26 -14.46 -16.96 -46.25
C LYS A 26 -15.24 -16.66 -44.98
N MET A 27 -15.91 -15.51 -44.91
CA MET A 27 -16.69 -15.12 -43.73
C MET A 27 -17.96 -15.96 -43.56
N ARG A 28 -18.61 -16.40 -44.65
CA ARG A 28 -19.73 -17.35 -44.62
C ARG A 28 -19.30 -18.79 -44.26
N ARG A 29 -18.09 -19.21 -44.66
CA ARG A 29 -17.49 -20.49 -44.23
C ARG A 29 -17.14 -20.51 -42.75
N TRP A 30 -16.62 -19.41 -42.23
CA TRP A 30 -16.26 -19.29 -40.82
C TRP A 30 -17.48 -19.29 -39.89
N LYS A 31 -18.58 -18.65 -40.32
CA LYS A 31 -19.85 -18.64 -39.58
C LYS A 31 -20.55 -20.01 -39.51
N ARG A 32 -20.37 -20.87 -40.53
CA ARG A 32 -20.89 -22.25 -40.53
C ARG A 32 -20.12 -23.24 -39.65
N SER A 33 -18.86 -22.95 -39.32
CA SER A 33 -18.03 -23.83 -38.46
C SER A 33 -18.33 -23.69 -36.97
N PHE A 34 -19.03 -22.62 -36.54
CA PHE A 34 -19.37 -22.39 -35.13
C PHE A 34 -20.81 -22.77 -34.74
N ASP A 35 -21.65 -23.16 -35.71
CA ASP A 35 -23.05 -23.57 -35.45
C ASP A 35 -23.22 -25.06 -35.12
N GLY A 36 -22.14 -25.85 -35.08
CA GLY A 36 -22.21 -27.28 -34.79
C GLY A 36 -21.29 -27.70 -33.65
N PHE A 37 -21.86 -28.10 -32.53
CA PHE A 37 -21.19 -28.76 -31.39
C PHE A 37 -20.25 -27.88 -30.55
N ILE A 38 -20.83 -27.07 -29.65
CA ILE A 38 -20.48 -26.99 -28.21
C ILE A 38 -21.33 -25.85 -27.64
N SER A 39 -22.22 -26.14 -26.69
CA SER A 39 -22.99 -25.07 -26.04
C SER A 39 -22.04 -24.16 -25.26
N PHE A 40 -22.36 -22.86 -25.20
CA PHE A 40 -21.56 -21.84 -24.49
C PHE A 40 -21.16 -22.27 -23.07
N ARG A 41 -21.99 -23.06 -22.38
CA ARG A 41 -21.70 -23.65 -21.06
C ARG A 41 -20.56 -24.69 -21.08
N LYS A 42 -20.46 -25.50 -22.14
CA LYS A 42 -19.38 -26.48 -22.31
C LYS A 42 -18.06 -25.80 -22.74
N ALA A 43 -18.12 -24.75 -23.54
CA ALA A 43 -16.94 -23.93 -23.85
C ALA A 43 -16.40 -23.21 -22.60
N LEU A 44 -17.30 -22.67 -21.76
CA LEU A 44 -16.92 -22.05 -20.50
C LEU A 44 -16.35 -23.06 -19.50
N GLY A 45 -16.93 -24.26 -19.43
CA GLY A 45 -16.44 -25.35 -18.60
C GLY A 45 -15.07 -25.86 -19.06
N LEU A 46 -14.87 -26.00 -20.37
CA LEU A 46 -13.56 -26.39 -20.93
C LEU A 46 -12.51 -25.30 -20.66
N ALA A 47 -12.86 -24.02 -20.88
CA ALA A 47 -11.97 -22.90 -20.59
C ALA A 47 -11.63 -22.83 -19.09
N PHE A 48 -12.58 -23.10 -18.20
CA PHE A 48 -12.35 -23.15 -16.76
C PHE A 48 -11.43 -24.32 -16.37
N VAL A 49 -11.65 -25.52 -16.92
CA VAL A 49 -10.79 -26.69 -16.67
C VAL A 49 -9.38 -26.45 -17.21
N THR A 50 -9.24 -25.87 -18.40
CA THR A 50 -7.93 -25.51 -18.97
C THR A 50 -7.25 -24.43 -18.15
N PHE A 51 -7.99 -23.44 -17.64
CA PHE A 51 -7.46 -22.39 -16.77
C PHE A 51 -7.00 -22.94 -15.41
N VAL A 52 -7.79 -23.84 -14.79
CA VAL A 52 -7.40 -24.54 -13.56
C VAL A 52 -6.19 -25.44 -13.80
N PHE A 53 -6.13 -26.15 -14.94
CA PHE A 53 -4.98 -26.97 -15.31
C PHE A 53 -3.72 -26.11 -15.50
N ILE A 54 -3.82 -24.96 -16.17
CA ILE A 54 -2.69 -24.03 -16.36
C ILE A 54 -2.27 -23.36 -15.03
N LEU A 55 -3.18 -23.11 -14.10
CA LEU A 55 -2.84 -22.49 -12.80
C LEU A 55 -2.26 -23.49 -11.79
N TYR A 56 -2.76 -24.72 -11.74
CA TYR A 56 -2.35 -25.71 -10.74
C TYR A 56 -1.34 -26.73 -11.25
N VAL A 57 -1.49 -27.18 -12.50
CA VAL A 57 -0.60 -28.15 -13.15
C VAL A 57 0.40 -27.45 -14.06
N GLY A 58 0.04 -26.28 -14.60
CA GLY A 58 0.89 -25.51 -15.49
C GLY A 58 2.22 -25.10 -14.86
N PRO A 59 2.33 -24.62 -13.59
CA PRO A 59 3.62 -24.26 -13.01
C PRO A 59 4.52 -25.47 -12.80
N THR A 60 3.96 -26.63 -12.41
CA THR A 60 4.71 -27.88 -12.24
C THR A 60 5.12 -28.50 -13.57
N LEU A 61 4.23 -28.44 -14.58
CA LEU A 61 4.51 -28.91 -15.95
C LEU A 61 5.46 -27.96 -16.70
N PHE A 62 5.37 -26.64 -16.51
CA PHE A 62 6.34 -25.67 -17.04
C PHE A 62 7.68 -25.77 -16.32
N SER A 63 7.68 -26.00 -15.00
CA SER A 63 8.91 -26.31 -14.26
C SER A 63 9.51 -27.65 -14.68
N TRP A 64 8.72 -28.57 -15.21
CA TRP A 64 9.20 -29.86 -15.71
C TRP A 64 9.64 -29.79 -17.20
N LEU A 65 8.93 -29.03 -18.04
CA LEU A 65 9.25 -28.81 -19.46
C LEU A 65 10.35 -27.76 -19.66
N PHE A 66 10.48 -26.78 -18.76
CA PHE A 66 11.35 -25.61 -18.89
C PHE A 66 12.16 -25.28 -17.63
N GLY A 67 12.02 -26.03 -16.54
CA GLY A 67 12.85 -25.87 -15.35
C GLY A 67 14.19 -26.56 -15.54
N SER A 68 15.26 -25.76 -15.59
CA SER A 68 16.63 -26.21 -15.50
C SER A 68 16.90 -26.80 -14.10
N GLY A 69 16.93 -28.15 -13.98
CA GLY A 69 17.02 -28.76 -12.64
C GLY A 69 17.31 -30.26 -12.45
N ARG A 70 17.95 -30.97 -13.40
CA ARG A 70 18.74 -32.24 -13.25
C ARG A 70 17.97 -33.54 -12.89
N PRO A 71 18.51 -34.78 -13.12
CA PRO A 71 19.80 -35.18 -13.73
C PRO A 71 19.63 -35.93 -15.06
N PHE A 72 20.53 -35.73 -16.02
CA PHE A 72 20.52 -36.51 -17.27
C PHE A 72 21.47 -37.72 -17.19
N PRO A 73 20.99 -38.92 -17.56
CA PRO A 73 21.78 -40.13 -17.61
C PRO A 73 22.32 -40.35 -19.04
N ASP A 74 23.24 -39.51 -19.51
CA ASP A 74 24.17 -39.89 -20.58
C ASP A 74 25.33 -38.89 -20.63
N GLY A 75 26.56 -39.36 -20.48
CA GLY A 75 27.75 -38.57 -20.19
C GLY A 75 28.32 -37.81 -21.40
N SER A 76 27.61 -36.82 -21.95
CA SER A 76 28.21 -35.88 -22.91
C SER A 76 27.46 -34.54 -23.05
N GLU A 77 27.83 -33.54 -22.22
CA GLU A 77 27.71 -32.12 -22.59
C GLU A 77 29.09 -31.44 -22.47
N PRO A 78 29.39 -30.43 -23.31
CA PRO A 78 30.67 -29.74 -23.27
C PRO A 78 30.79 -28.90 -22.00
N TYR A 79 31.83 -29.17 -21.19
CA TYR A 79 32.13 -28.41 -19.97
C TYR A 79 32.33 -26.92 -20.28
N THR A 80 31.36 -26.07 -19.92
CA THR A 80 31.44 -24.61 -20.07
C THR A 80 32.17 -23.96 -18.88
N THR A 81 32.74 -22.77 -19.07
CA THR A 81 33.34 -21.95 -17.98
C THR A 81 32.36 -21.68 -16.85
N GLU A 82 31.07 -21.53 -17.18
CA GLU A 82 29.99 -21.34 -16.21
C GLU A 82 29.85 -22.54 -15.25
N THR A 83 29.94 -23.78 -15.75
CA THR A 83 29.91 -24.98 -14.88
C THR A 83 31.11 -25.02 -13.93
N CYS A 84 32.29 -24.63 -14.39
CA CYS A 84 33.49 -24.54 -13.57
C CYS A 84 33.30 -23.51 -12.44
N ILE A 85 32.81 -22.31 -12.74
CA ILE A 85 32.52 -21.29 -11.72
C ILE A 85 31.43 -21.77 -10.76
N GLY A 86 30.37 -22.38 -11.28
CA GLY A 86 29.29 -22.98 -10.49
C GLY A 86 29.82 -23.99 -9.46
N ASP A 87 30.69 -24.91 -9.88
CA ASP A 87 31.31 -25.91 -8.99
C ASP A 87 32.21 -25.28 -7.93
N LYS A 88 32.93 -24.18 -8.24
CA LYS A 88 33.74 -23.47 -7.24
C LYS A 88 32.88 -22.71 -6.23
N MET A 89 31.70 -22.23 -6.64
CA MET A 89 30.83 -21.41 -5.81
C MET A 89 29.74 -22.21 -5.08
N ILE A 90 29.48 -23.47 -5.47
CA ILE A 90 28.39 -24.30 -4.93
C ILE A 90 28.44 -24.44 -3.40
N THR A 91 29.65 -24.52 -2.84
CA THR A 91 29.88 -24.65 -1.40
C THR A 91 29.45 -23.44 -0.60
N PHE A 92 29.30 -22.28 -1.24
CA PHE A 92 28.91 -21.02 -0.59
C PHE A 92 27.44 -20.63 -0.82
N LEU A 93 26.68 -21.38 -1.61
CA LEU A 93 25.29 -21.04 -1.94
C LEU A 93 24.42 -20.90 -0.69
N ALA A 94 24.59 -21.78 0.29
CA ALA A 94 23.85 -21.71 1.55
C ALA A 94 24.20 -20.45 2.36
N ASP A 95 25.46 -20.01 2.34
CA ASP A 95 25.91 -18.80 3.03
C ASP A 95 25.45 -17.53 2.30
N ILE A 96 25.43 -17.54 0.96
CA ILE A 96 24.86 -16.45 0.16
C ILE A 96 23.36 -16.29 0.47
N GLN A 97 22.61 -17.40 0.51
CA GLN A 97 21.18 -17.39 0.85
C GLN A 97 20.90 -16.88 2.28
N LYS A 98 21.81 -17.15 3.22
CA LYS A 98 21.74 -16.65 4.61
C LYS A 98 22.31 -15.23 4.78
N HIS A 99 22.78 -14.59 3.69
CA HIS A 99 23.48 -13.31 3.71
C HIS A 99 24.79 -13.32 4.53
N ASN A 100 25.40 -14.48 4.73
CA ASN A 100 26.71 -14.65 5.36
C ASN A 100 27.87 -14.40 4.38
N ALA A 101 27.58 -14.37 3.08
CA ALA A 101 28.53 -14.09 2.03
C ALA A 101 27.85 -13.34 0.88
N HIS A 102 28.67 -12.66 0.08
CA HIS A 102 28.24 -11.98 -1.14
C HIS A 102 29.17 -12.33 -2.30
N ALA A 103 28.60 -12.60 -3.47
CA ALA A 103 29.35 -12.93 -4.68
C ALA A 103 29.14 -11.89 -5.78
N GLN A 104 30.20 -11.65 -6.56
CA GLN A 104 30.21 -10.84 -7.76
C GLN A 104 30.80 -11.64 -8.90
N HIS A 105 30.19 -11.56 -10.08
CA HIS A 105 30.61 -12.31 -11.25
C HIS A 105 31.14 -11.36 -12.32
N HIS A 106 32.06 -11.87 -13.13
CA HIS A 106 32.49 -11.25 -14.37
C HIS A 106 32.32 -12.28 -15.50
N PRO A 107 31.43 -12.03 -16.49
CA PRO A 107 30.58 -10.84 -16.63
C PRO A 107 29.50 -10.70 -15.54
N TRP A 108 29.06 -9.47 -15.32
CA TRP A 108 28.13 -9.09 -14.24
C TRP A 108 26.77 -9.79 -14.36
N ARG A 109 26.24 -10.30 -13.24
CA ARG A 109 24.89 -10.89 -13.16
C ARG A 109 23.90 -9.93 -12.52
N VAL A 110 22.61 -10.05 -12.86
CA VAL A 110 21.53 -9.17 -12.35
C VAL A 110 21.44 -9.19 -10.81
N THR A 111 21.79 -10.31 -10.18
CA THR A 111 21.79 -10.48 -8.72
C THR A 111 22.98 -9.84 -8.02
N ASP A 112 24.03 -9.48 -8.77
CA ASP A 112 25.27 -8.97 -8.17
C ASP A 112 25.04 -7.56 -7.60
N LYS A 113 25.71 -7.30 -6.47
CA LYS A 113 25.77 -5.98 -5.83
C LYS A 113 27.18 -5.47 -5.89
N SER A 114 27.35 -4.15 -6.09
CA SER A 114 28.65 -3.50 -6.16
C SER A 114 29.19 -3.26 -4.74
N TYR A 115 29.72 -4.30 -4.12
CA TYR A 115 30.42 -4.28 -2.84
C TYR A 115 31.90 -4.61 -3.07
N VAL A 116 32.80 -3.69 -2.76
CA VAL A 116 34.23 -3.90 -3.02
C VAL A 116 34.75 -5.14 -2.29
N PRO A 117 35.36 -6.12 -2.98
CA PRO A 117 35.99 -7.25 -2.32
C PRO A 117 37.19 -6.76 -1.51
N TYR A 118 37.04 -6.59 -0.20
CA TYR A 118 38.05 -6.00 0.67
C TYR A 118 38.31 -6.90 1.86
N VAL A 119 39.57 -6.99 2.28
CA VAL A 119 39.98 -7.67 3.51
C VAL A 119 40.72 -6.68 4.40
N GLY A 120 40.51 -6.79 5.70
CA GLY A 120 41.20 -5.98 6.69
C GLY A 120 41.14 -6.59 8.09
N ASN A 121 42.04 -6.14 8.95
CA ASN A 121 42.11 -6.54 10.37
C ASN A 121 42.32 -5.34 11.33
N GLY A 122 42.10 -4.11 10.85
CA GLY A 122 42.36 -2.87 11.58
C GLY A 122 43.83 -2.43 11.70
N GLN A 123 44.79 -3.24 11.26
CA GLN A 123 46.18 -2.84 11.08
C GLN A 123 46.52 -2.66 9.60
N VAL A 124 46.07 -3.59 8.76
CA VAL A 124 46.28 -3.59 7.32
C VAL A 124 44.98 -3.95 6.61
N GLY A 125 44.74 -3.35 5.46
CA GLY A 125 43.64 -3.70 4.58
C GLY A 125 43.99 -3.55 3.11
N VAL A 126 43.30 -4.30 2.26
CA VAL A 126 43.52 -4.30 0.81
C VAL A 126 42.28 -4.81 0.09
N ALA A 127 41.99 -4.25 -1.07
CA ALA A 127 41.00 -4.84 -1.97
C ALA A 127 41.59 -6.08 -2.67
N ALA A 128 40.79 -7.11 -2.93
CA ALA A 128 41.21 -8.35 -3.58
C ALA A 128 41.36 -8.19 -5.11
N ASP A 129 42.09 -7.15 -5.49
CA ASP A 129 42.42 -6.76 -6.86
C ASP A 129 43.94 -6.62 -7.00
N SER A 130 44.49 -7.00 -8.15
CA SER A 130 45.93 -6.92 -8.43
C SER A 130 46.45 -5.49 -8.51
N GLU A 131 45.60 -4.53 -8.86
CA GLU A 131 45.96 -3.11 -8.95
C GLU A 131 45.75 -2.36 -7.63
N ALA A 132 45.09 -3.00 -6.65
CA ALA A 132 44.78 -2.37 -5.37
C ALA A 132 46.03 -2.09 -4.54
N GLY A 133 46.12 -0.83 -4.08
CA GLY A 133 47.07 -0.43 -3.06
C GLY A 133 46.70 -0.97 -1.69
N LEU A 134 47.69 -0.99 -0.81
CA LEU A 134 47.53 -1.36 0.59
C LEU A 134 47.06 -0.16 1.42
N PHE A 135 46.28 -0.40 2.47
CA PHE A 135 45.83 0.62 3.41
C PHE A 135 46.33 0.29 4.82
N VAL A 136 46.86 1.30 5.51
CA VAL A 136 47.26 1.23 6.93
C VAL A 136 46.39 2.15 7.78
N ALA A 137 46.51 2.04 9.11
CA ALA A 137 45.75 2.89 10.02
C ALA A 137 46.11 4.36 9.83
N GLY A 138 45.09 5.17 9.55
CA GLY A 138 45.18 6.63 9.61
C GLY A 138 45.05 7.08 11.08
N SER A 139 43.91 7.69 11.39
CA SER A 139 43.55 8.09 12.77
C SER A 139 42.62 7.11 13.47
N ARG A 140 41.51 6.72 12.80
CA ARG A 140 40.41 5.95 13.42
C ARG A 140 40.00 4.70 12.63
N HIS A 141 40.53 4.53 11.43
CA HIS A 141 40.18 3.48 10.48
C HIS A 141 41.30 3.32 9.43
N LEU A 142 41.18 2.33 8.54
CA LEU A 142 42.20 1.99 7.53
C LEU A 142 42.11 2.92 6.32
N SER A 143 42.39 4.21 6.54
CA SER A 143 42.21 5.26 5.54
C SER A 143 43.49 5.68 4.82
N GLN A 144 44.66 5.26 5.30
CA GLN A 144 45.93 5.76 4.78
C GLN A 144 46.45 4.85 3.66
N PRO A 145 46.44 5.28 2.39
CA PRO A 145 46.96 4.49 1.30
C PRO A 145 48.50 4.38 1.38
N VAL A 146 49.01 3.20 1.04
CA VAL A 146 50.42 2.89 0.86
C VAL A 146 50.59 2.50 -0.61
N PRO A 147 51.52 3.11 -1.37
CA PRO A 147 51.70 2.85 -2.81
C PRO A 147 52.43 1.52 -3.09
N PHE A 148 52.03 0.46 -2.38
CA PHE A 148 52.48 -0.91 -2.59
C PHE A 148 51.28 -1.77 -2.96
N LYS A 149 51.38 -2.49 -4.09
CA LYS A 149 50.33 -3.39 -4.62
C LYS A 149 50.71 -4.85 -4.28
N PRO A 150 50.14 -5.44 -3.20
CA PRO A 150 50.63 -6.70 -2.65
C PRO A 150 50.08 -7.94 -3.34
N VAL A 151 48.95 -7.81 -4.05
CA VAL A 151 48.20 -8.93 -4.63
C VAL A 151 48.90 -9.46 -5.87
N ALA A 152 49.19 -10.76 -5.90
CA ALA A 152 49.73 -11.43 -7.07
C ALA A 152 48.61 -11.80 -8.06
N HIS A 153 48.82 -11.46 -9.33
CA HIS A 153 48.02 -11.93 -10.45
C HIS A 153 48.59 -13.25 -10.97
N VAL A 154 47.73 -14.24 -11.19
CA VAL A 154 48.12 -15.54 -11.76
C VAL A 154 47.18 -15.91 -12.90
N ALA A 155 47.73 -16.15 -14.08
CA ALA A 155 46.98 -16.53 -15.28
C ALA A 155 47.76 -17.55 -16.13
N PRO A 156 47.08 -18.44 -16.87
CA PRO A 156 47.74 -19.38 -17.76
C PRO A 156 48.43 -18.67 -18.92
N GLU A 157 49.61 -19.16 -19.30
CA GLU A 157 50.37 -18.67 -20.45
C GLU A 157 49.86 -19.29 -21.76
N GLY A 158 49.65 -18.48 -22.80
CA GLY A 158 49.38 -18.93 -24.18
C GLY A 158 48.09 -18.40 -24.83
N SER A 159 48.08 -18.35 -26.17
CA SER A 159 47.00 -17.83 -27.02
C SER A 159 45.79 -18.77 -27.20
N HIS A 160 45.69 -19.85 -26.41
CA HIS A 160 44.63 -20.85 -26.47
C HIS A 160 43.51 -20.65 -25.43
N VAL A 161 43.50 -19.50 -24.76
CA VAL A 161 42.45 -19.07 -23.82
C VAL A 161 41.45 -18.21 -24.58
N PHE A 162 40.23 -18.70 -24.77
CA PHE A 162 39.21 -18.03 -25.58
C PHE A 162 38.19 -17.26 -24.75
N LEU A 163 37.89 -17.76 -23.55
CA LEU A 163 36.89 -17.23 -22.63
C LEU A 163 37.40 -17.30 -21.19
N GLU A 164 37.27 -16.19 -20.49
CA GLU A 164 37.53 -16.07 -19.04
C GLU A 164 36.23 -15.68 -18.35
N GLU A 165 35.86 -16.47 -17.33
CA GLU A 165 34.86 -16.08 -16.36
C GLU A 165 35.48 -16.05 -14.98
N SER A 166 35.01 -15.12 -14.14
CA SER A 166 35.45 -15.06 -12.75
C SER A 166 34.29 -14.80 -11.80
N ALA A 167 34.47 -15.25 -10.56
CA ALA A 167 33.58 -14.94 -9.46
C ALA A 167 34.43 -14.58 -8.23
N THR A 168 34.09 -13.47 -7.57
CA THR A 168 34.71 -13.04 -6.32
C THR A 168 33.66 -13.04 -5.22
N LEU A 169 33.93 -13.76 -4.15
CA LEU A 169 33.04 -13.95 -3.02
C LEU A 169 33.68 -13.41 -1.74
N VAL A 170 32.99 -12.51 -1.04
CA VAL A 170 33.37 -12.02 0.28
C VAL A 170 32.59 -12.83 1.32
N HIS A 171 33.29 -13.63 2.13
CA HIS A 171 32.67 -14.45 3.15
C HIS A 171 32.73 -13.75 4.52
N TYR A 172 31.65 -13.06 4.90
CA TYR A 172 31.62 -12.18 6.06
C TYR A 172 31.93 -12.90 7.37
N VAL A 173 31.41 -14.12 7.54
CA VAL A 173 31.55 -14.90 8.79
C VAL A 173 32.96 -15.44 9.00
N THR A 174 33.75 -15.61 7.94
CA THR A 174 35.11 -16.20 8.04
C THR A 174 36.20 -15.17 7.84
N GLY A 175 35.89 -13.98 7.31
CA GLY A 175 36.90 -12.98 7.02
C GLY A 175 37.62 -13.13 5.69
N VAL A 176 37.26 -14.13 4.89
CA VAL A 176 38.03 -14.56 3.72
C VAL A 176 37.34 -14.13 2.43
N VAL A 177 38.11 -13.57 1.51
CA VAL A 177 37.67 -13.34 0.13
C VAL A 177 38.16 -14.48 -0.75
N HIS A 178 37.25 -15.07 -1.51
CA HIS A 178 37.50 -16.17 -2.43
C HIS A 178 37.35 -15.66 -3.87
N LYS A 179 38.35 -15.82 -4.72
CA LYS A 179 38.27 -15.46 -6.15
C LYS A 179 38.52 -16.68 -7.01
N ALA A 180 37.55 -17.08 -7.82
CA ALA A 180 37.71 -18.16 -8.78
C ALA A 180 37.76 -17.57 -10.20
N ARG A 181 38.74 -17.96 -10.99
CA ARG A 181 38.82 -17.71 -12.43
C ARG A 181 38.85 -19.04 -13.16
N CYS A 182 38.01 -19.20 -14.18
CA CYS A 182 37.98 -20.37 -15.05
C CYS A 182 38.29 -19.92 -16.49
N TYR A 183 39.20 -20.64 -17.14
CA TYR A 183 39.67 -20.35 -18.49
C TYR A 183 39.30 -21.51 -19.41
N GLN A 184 38.62 -21.22 -20.51
CA GLN A 184 38.29 -22.23 -21.51
C GLN A 184 39.49 -22.50 -22.42
N THR A 185 39.75 -23.78 -22.68
CA THR A 185 40.81 -24.24 -23.61
C THR A 185 40.21 -24.78 -24.91
N ASP A 186 41.04 -24.87 -25.95
CA ASP A 186 40.74 -25.33 -27.32
C ASP A 186 40.06 -26.71 -27.44
N ARG A 187 40.10 -27.55 -26.40
CA ARG A 187 39.59 -28.93 -26.42
C ARG A 187 38.39 -29.19 -25.50
N GLY A 188 37.71 -28.16 -25.02
CA GLY A 188 36.57 -28.30 -24.10
C GLY A 188 36.99 -28.71 -22.67
N SER A 189 38.27 -28.58 -22.32
CA SER A 189 38.75 -28.61 -20.92
C SER A 189 38.85 -27.19 -20.35
N TRP A 190 38.90 -27.07 -19.03
CA TRP A 190 39.06 -25.78 -18.35
C TRP A 190 40.30 -25.78 -17.48
N LEU A 191 40.96 -24.63 -17.38
CA LEU A 191 41.97 -24.36 -16.35
C LEU A 191 41.30 -23.51 -15.28
N SER A 192 41.61 -23.73 -14.00
CA SER A 192 41.06 -22.87 -12.93
C SER A 192 42.13 -22.33 -12.01
N VAL A 193 42.01 -21.05 -11.67
CA VAL A 193 42.79 -20.38 -10.63
C VAL A 193 41.85 -19.96 -9.52
N ALA A 194 41.97 -20.61 -8.35
CA ALA A 194 41.22 -20.27 -7.16
C ALA A 194 42.14 -19.58 -6.15
N GLN A 195 41.77 -18.38 -5.71
CA GLN A 195 42.53 -17.56 -4.80
C GLN A 195 41.75 -17.34 -3.50
N GLN A 196 42.46 -17.28 -2.39
CA GLN A 196 41.92 -16.89 -1.08
C GLN A 196 42.74 -15.73 -0.53
N PHE A 197 42.08 -14.70 -0.03
CA PHE A 197 42.69 -13.50 0.53
C PHE A 197 42.14 -13.26 1.92
N TYR A 198 43.01 -12.94 2.87
CA TYR A 198 42.58 -12.47 4.19
C TYR A 198 43.71 -11.71 4.90
N ALA A 199 43.33 -10.66 5.60
CA ALA A 199 44.19 -9.99 6.57
C ALA A 199 44.06 -10.73 7.91
N HIS A 200 45.14 -11.32 8.39
CA HIS A 200 45.07 -12.24 9.52
C HIS A 200 44.71 -11.50 10.82
N ARG A 201 43.75 -12.01 11.61
CA ARG A 201 43.31 -11.33 12.84
C ARG A 201 44.20 -11.62 14.05
N ALA A 202 44.60 -12.88 14.27
CA ALA A 202 45.51 -13.23 15.36
C ALA A 202 46.97 -12.76 15.16
N PHE A 203 47.42 -12.64 13.91
CA PHE A 203 48.71 -12.08 13.48
C PHE A 203 48.47 -10.79 12.67
N PRO A 204 48.20 -9.65 13.30
CA PRO A 204 47.65 -8.48 12.62
C PRO A 204 48.60 -7.82 11.59
N ALA A 205 49.90 -8.15 11.62
CA ALA A 205 50.85 -7.73 10.60
C ALA A 205 50.77 -8.55 9.29
N ILE A 206 50.07 -9.69 9.27
CA ILE A 206 50.16 -10.67 8.17
C ILE A 206 48.96 -10.56 7.23
N LEU A 207 49.26 -10.35 5.96
CA LEU A 207 48.35 -10.52 4.84
C LEU A 207 48.66 -11.86 4.16
N VAL A 208 47.60 -12.64 3.90
CA VAL A 208 47.71 -13.95 3.27
C VAL A 208 47.01 -13.95 1.92
N GLN A 209 47.70 -14.46 0.91
CA GLN A 209 47.14 -14.84 -0.37
C GLN A 209 47.53 -16.29 -0.67
N GLU A 210 46.54 -17.16 -0.85
CA GLU A 210 46.75 -18.54 -1.30
C GLU A 210 46.19 -18.68 -2.72
N VAL A 211 47.01 -19.19 -3.64
CA VAL A 211 46.62 -19.38 -5.05
C VAL A 211 46.71 -20.86 -5.40
N LYS A 212 45.59 -21.45 -5.78
CA LYS A 212 45.46 -22.85 -6.20
C LYS A 212 45.21 -22.91 -7.70
N MET A 213 46.17 -23.45 -8.44
CA MET A 213 46.14 -23.61 -9.89
C MET A 213 45.82 -25.07 -10.21
N THR A 214 44.72 -25.31 -10.92
CA THR A 214 44.27 -26.66 -11.28
C THR A 214 44.33 -26.84 -12.79
N ASN A 215 45.08 -27.86 -13.21
CA ASN A 215 45.18 -28.30 -14.59
C ASN A 215 44.59 -29.72 -14.72
N PRO A 216 43.31 -29.85 -15.11
CA PRO A 216 42.71 -31.17 -15.37
C PRO A 216 43.11 -31.73 -16.73
N GLY A 217 43.77 -30.93 -17.57
CA GLY A 217 44.17 -31.29 -18.92
C GLY A 217 45.28 -32.35 -18.96
N PRO A 218 45.49 -32.98 -20.13
CA PRO A 218 46.43 -34.08 -20.30
C PRO A 218 47.90 -33.63 -20.45
N ARG A 219 48.18 -32.33 -20.60
CA ARG A 219 49.54 -31.78 -20.77
C ARG A 219 49.87 -30.80 -19.64
N PRO A 220 51.15 -30.61 -19.27
CA PRO A 220 51.56 -29.55 -18.37
C PRO A 220 51.15 -28.17 -18.90
N GLN A 221 50.83 -27.25 -17.99
CA GLN A 221 50.44 -25.88 -18.30
C GLN A 221 51.26 -24.90 -17.46
N ILE A 222 51.79 -23.86 -18.10
CA ILE A 222 52.52 -22.79 -17.43
C ILE A 222 51.52 -21.70 -17.01
N PHE A 223 51.67 -21.20 -15.77
CA PHE A 223 50.95 -20.05 -15.24
C PHE A 223 51.93 -18.92 -14.96
N ASN A 224 51.69 -17.76 -15.56
CA ASN A 224 52.43 -16.53 -15.29
C ASN A 224 52.02 -15.99 -13.94
N VAL A 225 53.00 -15.56 -13.15
CA VAL A 225 52.81 -15.00 -11.81
C VAL A 225 53.42 -13.61 -11.77
N GLU A 226 52.58 -12.60 -11.58
CA GLU A 226 52.98 -11.20 -11.58
C GLU A 226 52.52 -10.49 -10.29
N ARG A 227 53.35 -9.59 -9.76
CA ARG A 227 52.97 -8.68 -8.67
C ARG A 227 53.53 -7.30 -8.97
N LEU A 228 52.66 -6.30 -9.06
CA LEU A 228 53.02 -4.91 -9.39
C LEU A 228 53.95 -4.29 -8.33
N GLY A 229 53.79 -4.64 -7.05
CA GLY A 229 54.73 -4.25 -5.99
C GLY A 229 54.84 -2.72 -5.82
N ILE A 230 56.00 -2.14 -6.12
CA ILE A 230 56.37 -0.74 -5.84
C ILE A 230 56.10 0.17 -7.06
N SER A 231 55.07 -0.09 -7.86
CA SER A 231 54.91 0.60 -9.15
C SER A 231 54.85 2.13 -9.03
N ASP A 232 54.32 2.65 -7.91
CA ASP A 232 53.99 4.08 -7.75
C ASP A 232 54.57 4.72 -6.47
N TRP A 233 55.57 4.09 -5.81
CA TRP A 233 56.15 4.58 -4.54
C TRP A 233 57.55 5.16 -4.73
N VAL A 234 57.63 6.46 -5.01
CA VAL A 234 58.86 7.18 -5.40
C VAL A 234 59.97 7.07 -4.34
N ASP A 235 59.65 7.20 -3.06
CA ASP A 235 60.63 7.23 -1.96
C ASP A 235 60.89 5.86 -1.31
N ALA A 236 60.42 4.77 -1.92
CA ALA A 236 60.56 3.43 -1.36
C ALA A 236 61.97 2.84 -1.58
N ARG A 237 62.54 2.28 -0.52
CA ARG A 237 63.75 1.46 -0.57
C ARG A 237 63.35 -0.02 -0.65
N SER A 238 63.90 -0.74 -1.63
CA SER A 238 63.70 -2.18 -1.81
C SER A 238 65.01 -2.94 -1.65
N ARG A 239 65.02 -4.00 -0.82
CA ARG A 239 66.16 -4.90 -0.62
C ARG A 239 65.68 -6.34 -0.67
N THR A 240 66.48 -7.24 -1.25
CA THR A 240 66.19 -8.69 -1.18
C THR A 240 67.03 -9.32 -0.07
N LYS A 241 66.37 -10.09 0.81
CA LYS A 241 67.00 -10.82 1.91
C LYS A 241 66.57 -12.28 1.86
N THR A 242 67.52 -13.20 1.98
CA THR A 242 67.21 -14.62 2.13
C THR A 242 66.92 -14.88 3.60
N LEU A 243 65.74 -15.43 3.90
CA LEU A 243 65.38 -15.86 5.25
C LEU A 243 65.39 -17.39 5.29
N GLU A 244 66.07 -17.97 6.27
CA GLU A 244 66.10 -19.41 6.45
C GLU A 244 64.83 -19.88 7.14
N HIS A 245 64.06 -20.73 6.45
CA HIS A 245 62.86 -21.36 6.99
C HIS A 245 62.49 -22.62 6.18
N GLY A 246 62.55 -23.79 6.81
CA GLY A 246 62.33 -25.11 6.16
C GLY A 246 63.52 -25.59 5.32
N ASP A 247 63.28 -26.54 4.42
CA ASP A 247 64.31 -27.08 3.51
C ASP A 247 64.60 -26.09 2.36
N GLY A 248 65.65 -25.29 2.53
CA GLY A 248 66.15 -24.34 1.54
C GLY A 248 65.65 -22.90 1.76
N GLY A 249 66.57 -21.99 2.11
CA GLY A 249 66.26 -20.59 2.37
C GLY A 249 65.43 -19.92 1.27
N GLN A 250 64.36 -19.23 1.67
CA GLN A 250 63.44 -18.55 0.75
C GLN A 250 63.82 -17.07 0.63
N LYS A 251 63.73 -16.51 -0.58
CA LYS A 251 64.03 -15.09 -0.83
C LYS A 251 62.82 -14.22 -0.54
N TYR A 252 63.01 -13.20 0.27
CA TYR A 252 62.01 -12.18 0.59
C TYR A 252 62.48 -10.81 0.11
N THR A 253 61.52 -9.97 -0.27
CA THR A 253 61.74 -8.56 -0.61
C THR A 253 61.26 -7.71 0.55
N ILE A 254 62.14 -6.85 1.06
CA ILE A 254 61.87 -5.88 2.11
C ILE A 254 61.73 -4.53 1.42
N VAL A 255 60.54 -3.94 1.52
CA VAL A 255 60.21 -2.63 0.98
C VAL A 255 59.91 -1.71 2.15
N SER A 256 60.53 -0.54 2.16
CA SER A 256 60.33 0.43 3.24
C SER A 256 60.26 1.85 2.71
N GLY A 257 59.41 2.69 3.28
CA GLY A 257 59.24 4.06 2.82
C GLY A 257 58.37 4.90 3.76
N GLN A 258 58.38 6.19 3.52
CA GLN A 258 57.53 7.14 4.24
C GLN A 258 56.15 7.24 3.56
N VAL A 259 55.13 7.46 4.38
CA VAL A 259 53.75 7.70 3.95
C VAL A 259 53.21 8.90 4.72
N GLU A 260 52.83 9.95 3.99
CA GLU A 260 52.32 11.20 4.56
C GLU A 260 50.89 11.04 5.09
N LEU A 261 50.63 11.52 6.29
CA LEU A 261 49.32 11.58 6.92
C LEU A 261 48.63 12.93 6.67
N THR A 262 47.32 12.98 6.89
CA THR A 262 46.49 14.18 6.67
C THR A 262 46.91 15.41 7.49
N ASP A 263 47.64 15.23 8.60
CA ASP A 263 48.13 16.30 9.48
C ASP A 263 49.59 16.71 9.19
N LYS A 264 50.14 16.28 8.04
CA LYS A 264 51.54 16.48 7.61
C LYS A 264 52.60 15.76 8.46
N SER A 265 52.19 14.89 9.39
CA SER A 265 53.10 13.91 9.97
C SER A 265 53.30 12.72 9.00
N PHE A 266 54.31 11.90 9.24
CA PHE A 266 54.58 10.73 8.38
C PHE A 266 54.57 9.44 9.21
N ARG A 267 54.15 8.33 8.61
CA ARG A 267 54.43 6.98 9.11
C ARG A 267 55.54 6.35 8.28
N TYR A 268 56.45 5.65 8.96
CA TYR A 268 57.40 4.79 8.27
C TYR A 268 56.82 3.39 8.17
N VAL A 269 56.67 2.88 6.94
CA VAL A 269 56.05 1.59 6.65
C VAL A 269 57.12 0.63 6.13
N THR A 270 57.17 -0.57 6.71
CA THR A 270 58.04 -1.67 6.28
C THR A 270 57.21 -2.89 5.91
N ILE A 271 57.45 -3.40 4.72
CA ILE A 271 56.74 -4.53 4.10
C ILE A 271 57.75 -5.62 3.79
N VAL A 272 57.54 -6.82 4.31
CA VAL A 272 58.34 -8.01 3.99
C VAL A 272 57.46 -8.99 3.23
N ALA A 273 57.74 -9.20 1.95
CA ALA A 273 56.92 -10.01 1.06
C ALA A 273 57.75 -11.09 0.37
N LYS A 274 57.19 -12.29 0.19
CA LYS A 274 57.84 -13.37 -0.56
C LYS A 274 58.23 -12.90 -1.97
N LYS A 275 59.43 -13.25 -2.43
CA LYS A 275 59.83 -13.07 -3.83
C LYS A 275 59.15 -14.17 -4.66
N LEU A 276 58.36 -13.79 -5.64
CA LEU A 276 57.57 -14.72 -6.45
C LEU A 276 58.39 -15.22 -7.66
N PRO A 277 58.19 -16.47 -8.12
CA PRO A 277 58.67 -16.88 -9.43
C PRO A 277 57.91 -16.11 -10.52
N SER A 278 58.51 -15.93 -11.71
CA SER A 278 57.83 -15.30 -12.86
C SER A 278 56.78 -16.20 -13.51
N ALA A 279 57.00 -17.52 -13.44
CA ALA A 279 56.10 -18.53 -13.97
C ALA A 279 56.16 -19.81 -13.13
N MET A 280 55.08 -20.59 -13.15
CA MET A 280 54.98 -21.90 -12.51
C MET A 280 54.38 -22.92 -13.45
N GLU A 281 55.02 -24.09 -13.58
CA GLU A 281 54.51 -25.20 -14.38
C GLU A 281 53.65 -26.14 -13.54
N VAL A 282 52.40 -26.34 -13.94
CA VAL A 282 51.46 -27.27 -13.31
C VAL A 282 51.30 -28.50 -14.21
N ALA A 283 51.76 -29.65 -13.71
CA ALA A 283 51.69 -30.92 -14.42
C ALA A 283 50.24 -31.33 -14.79
N SER A 284 50.15 -32.26 -15.75
CA SER A 284 48.89 -32.86 -16.20
C SER A 284 48.10 -33.48 -15.05
N ARG A 285 46.78 -33.23 -14.99
CA ARG A 285 45.85 -33.70 -13.94
C ARG A 285 46.27 -33.36 -12.51
N MET A 286 47.09 -32.34 -12.34
CA MET A 286 47.59 -31.92 -11.02
C MET A 286 46.99 -30.60 -10.59
N THR A 287 47.07 -30.36 -9.29
CA THR A 287 46.80 -29.06 -8.70
C THR A 287 48.00 -28.64 -7.87
N GLN A 288 48.45 -27.41 -8.06
CA GLN A 288 49.55 -26.82 -7.31
C GLN A 288 49.07 -25.61 -6.53
N THR A 289 49.61 -25.43 -5.32
CA THR A 289 49.26 -24.30 -4.44
C THR A 289 50.48 -23.43 -4.21
N LEU A 290 50.31 -22.12 -4.40
CA LEU A 290 51.28 -21.08 -4.07
C LEU A 290 50.75 -20.28 -2.87
N SER A 291 51.45 -20.37 -1.73
CA SER A 291 51.18 -19.55 -0.56
C SER A 291 52.09 -18.31 -0.55
N ILE A 292 51.47 -17.14 -0.41
CA ILE A 292 52.10 -15.82 -0.41
C ILE A 292 51.74 -15.14 0.91
N LEU A 293 52.74 -14.96 1.76
CA LEU A 293 52.64 -14.23 3.02
C LEU A 293 53.36 -12.88 2.87
N THR A 294 52.70 -11.82 3.31
CA THR A 294 53.25 -10.46 3.34
C THR A 294 53.07 -9.89 4.73
N ALA A 295 54.17 -9.50 5.37
CA ALA A 295 54.15 -8.82 6.67
C ALA A 295 54.22 -7.31 6.48
N VAL A 296 53.37 -6.56 7.18
CA VAL A 296 53.27 -5.11 7.12
C VAL A 296 53.30 -4.55 8.54
N VAL A 297 54.33 -3.75 8.81
CA VAL A 297 54.54 -3.09 10.10
C VAL A 297 54.84 -1.63 9.84
N TYR A 298 54.32 -0.75 10.69
CA TYR A 298 54.55 0.68 10.57
C TYR A 298 54.69 1.32 11.94
N SER A 299 55.32 2.50 11.96
CA SER A 299 55.47 3.33 13.16
C SER A 299 54.17 4.03 13.56
N GLU A 300 54.14 4.55 14.78
CA GLU A 300 53.26 5.67 15.10
C GLU A 300 53.59 6.92 14.24
N PRO A 301 52.72 7.94 14.20
CA PRO A 301 52.99 9.19 13.50
C PRO A 301 54.29 9.86 14.01
N LEU A 302 55.14 10.30 13.09
CA LEU A 302 56.47 10.88 13.37
C LEU A 302 56.70 12.17 12.58
N SER A 303 57.53 13.05 13.14
CA SER A 303 58.07 14.23 12.44
C SER A 303 59.35 13.92 11.66
N GLU A 304 60.18 13.00 12.16
CA GLU A 304 61.44 12.59 11.53
C GLU A 304 61.67 11.09 11.75
N VAL A 305 62.42 10.46 10.84
CA VAL A 305 62.72 9.01 10.89
C VAL A 305 64.22 8.81 11.03
N ASP A 306 64.66 8.29 12.17
CA ASP A 306 66.05 7.85 12.39
C ASP A 306 66.31 6.44 11.83
N GLU A 307 67.58 6.04 11.68
CA GLU A 307 67.93 4.70 11.17
C GLU A 307 67.60 3.58 12.16
N VAL A 308 67.65 3.86 13.48
CA VAL A 308 67.40 2.87 14.54
C VAL A 308 65.96 2.34 14.46
N LEU A 309 65.00 3.24 14.25
CA LEU A 309 63.60 2.90 14.06
C LEU A 309 63.40 2.05 12.79
N ARG A 310 64.10 2.37 11.70
CA ARG A 310 63.99 1.61 10.44
C ARG A 310 64.40 0.15 10.65
N ASP A 311 65.57 -0.06 11.26
CA ASP A 311 66.10 -1.40 11.54
C ASP A 311 65.20 -2.16 12.53
N SER A 312 64.66 -1.46 13.53
CA SER A 312 63.69 -2.02 14.47
C SER A 312 62.40 -2.49 13.78
N LEU A 313 61.85 -1.69 12.86
CA LEU A 313 60.64 -2.03 12.10
C LEU A 313 60.90 -3.17 11.11
N GLU A 314 62.04 -3.20 10.43
CA GLU A 314 62.45 -4.32 9.57
C GLU A 314 62.57 -5.62 10.37
N SER A 315 63.25 -5.57 11.52
CA SER A 315 63.41 -6.70 12.42
C SER A 315 62.05 -7.21 12.90
N LYS A 316 61.15 -6.30 13.30
CA LYS A 316 59.79 -6.62 13.73
C LYS A 316 58.97 -7.27 12.62
N ALA A 317 58.97 -6.70 11.42
CA ALA A 317 58.24 -7.26 10.27
C ALA A 317 58.77 -8.64 9.87
N THR A 318 60.09 -8.82 9.86
CA THR A 318 60.74 -10.11 9.59
C THR A 318 60.34 -11.16 10.63
N LYS A 319 60.36 -10.79 11.92
CA LYS A 319 59.99 -11.69 13.03
C LYS A 319 58.53 -12.12 12.95
N GLU A 320 57.60 -11.18 12.68
CA GLU A 320 56.17 -11.52 12.53
C GLU A 320 55.94 -12.43 11.31
N LEU A 321 56.64 -12.20 10.20
CA LEU A 321 56.56 -13.07 9.04
C LEU A 321 57.03 -14.49 9.36
N LEU A 322 58.21 -14.65 9.98
CA LEU A 322 58.76 -15.96 10.33
C LEU A 322 57.86 -16.76 11.27
N LYS A 323 57.20 -16.09 12.23
CA LYS A 323 56.19 -16.72 13.10
C LYS A 323 55.06 -17.34 12.26
N ALA A 324 54.53 -16.60 11.29
CA ALA A 324 53.42 -17.06 10.45
C ALA A 324 53.86 -18.16 9.46
N VAL A 325 55.05 -18.06 8.88
CA VAL A 325 55.60 -19.08 7.97
C VAL A 325 55.89 -20.40 8.73
N GLY A 326 56.17 -20.34 10.03
CA GLY A 326 56.31 -21.51 10.90
C GLY A 326 55.03 -22.34 11.09
N MET A 327 53.89 -21.84 10.65
CA MET A 327 52.60 -22.54 10.78
C MET A 327 52.16 -23.13 9.43
N THR A 328 51.37 -24.20 9.47
CA THR A 328 50.73 -24.73 8.26
C THR A 328 49.65 -23.78 7.75
N SER A 329 49.43 -23.73 6.43
CA SER A 329 48.40 -22.86 5.83
C SER A 329 47.01 -23.10 6.39
N VAL A 330 46.68 -24.37 6.69
CA VAL A 330 45.42 -24.78 7.31
C VAL A 330 45.29 -24.22 8.74
N SER A 331 46.34 -24.33 9.56
CA SER A 331 46.32 -23.82 10.93
C SER A 331 46.19 -22.30 10.96
N LEU A 332 46.94 -21.60 10.11
CA LEU A 332 46.89 -20.15 9.97
C LEU A 332 45.48 -19.69 9.57
N LYS A 333 44.88 -20.36 8.58
CA LYS A 333 43.50 -20.08 8.16
C LYS A 333 42.49 -20.33 9.28
N ASN A 334 42.57 -21.47 9.96
CA ASN A 334 41.63 -21.80 11.04
C ASN A 334 41.67 -20.75 12.16
N LEU A 335 42.87 -20.35 12.60
CA LEU A 335 43.03 -19.29 13.61
C LEU A 335 42.39 -17.97 13.17
N HIS A 336 42.55 -17.57 11.90
CA HIS A 336 41.87 -16.38 11.39
C HIS A 336 40.33 -16.54 11.41
N GLN A 337 39.83 -17.67 10.92
CA GLN A 337 38.39 -17.92 10.82
C GLN A 337 37.72 -18.04 12.19
N ASP A 338 38.38 -18.63 13.17
CA ASP A 338 37.85 -18.79 14.52
C ASP A 338 37.65 -17.44 15.21
N VAL A 339 38.56 -16.48 15.00
CA VAL A 339 38.38 -15.10 15.48
C VAL A 339 37.17 -14.45 14.83
N TRP A 340 37.01 -14.57 13.51
CA TRP A 340 35.83 -14.00 12.84
C TRP A 340 34.53 -14.65 13.30
N LYS A 341 34.47 -15.98 13.41
CA LYS A 341 33.31 -16.68 13.97
C LYS A 341 32.99 -16.20 15.39
N SER A 342 34.01 -15.95 16.21
CA SER A 342 33.84 -15.38 17.55
C SER A 342 33.21 -13.99 17.50
N LEU A 343 33.66 -13.10 16.61
CA LEU A 343 33.10 -11.76 16.45
C LEU A 343 31.61 -11.78 16.04
N TRP A 344 31.19 -12.80 15.28
CA TRP A 344 29.80 -12.97 14.83
C TRP A 344 28.90 -13.69 15.85
N ASN A 345 29.41 -14.13 17.00
CA ASN A 345 28.59 -14.69 18.08
C ASN A 345 27.60 -13.65 18.60
N THR A 346 28.07 -12.43 18.85
CA THR A 346 27.23 -11.27 19.09
C THR A 346 26.69 -10.80 17.75
N GLY A 347 25.37 -10.69 17.62
CA GLY A 347 24.82 -10.36 16.32
C GLY A 347 23.36 -9.96 16.32
N PHE A 348 22.92 -9.59 15.14
CA PHE A 348 21.59 -9.10 14.86
C PHE A 348 20.99 -9.83 13.67
N GLY A 349 19.75 -10.26 13.80
CA GLY A 349 18.92 -10.76 12.71
C GLY A 349 17.69 -9.87 12.56
N ILE A 350 17.20 -9.75 11.32
CA ILE A 350 16.01 -8.96 11.00
C ILE A 350 15.21 -9.68 9.92
N SER A 351 13.88 -9.69 10.03
CA SER A 351 13.02 -10.23 8.96
C SER A 351 13.19 -9.42 7.67
N HIS A 352 13.20 -10.09 6.52
CA HIS A 352 13.40 -9.43 5.22
C HIS A 352 12.25 -8.47 4.92
N SER A 353 12.58 -7.25 4.52
CA SER A 353 11.63 -6.21 4.15
C SER A 353 11.69 -5.95 2.66
N MET A 354 10.53 -6.00 2.03
CA MET A 354 10.33 -5.66 0.61
C MET A 354 10.06 -4.16 0.39
N ALA A 355 9.98 -3.37 1.47
CA ALA A 355 9.83 -1.93 1.39
C ALA A 355 11.05 -1.27 0.72
N GLU A 356 10.81 -0.27 -0.13
CA GLU A 356 11.87 0.46 -0.82
C GLU A 356 12.81 1.15 0.17
N ASN A 357 14.11 1.16 -0.12
CA ASN A 357 15.16 1.71 0.75
C ASN A 357 15.25 1.08 2.16
N SER A 358 14.60 -0.06 2.40
CA SER A 358 14.71 -0.74 3.69
C SER A 358 16.04 -1.48 3.85
N VAL A 359 16.68 -1.25 5.00
CA VAL A 359 17.92 -1.94 5.36
C VAL A 359 17.61 -3.40 5.67
N ASN A 360 18.31 -4.30 4.99
CA ASN A 360 18.10 -5.75 5.04
C ASN A 360 19.37 -6.49 5.44
N GLY A 361 19.24 -7.78 5.79
CA GLY A 361 20.33 -8.61 6.33
C GLY A 361 21.63 -8.56 5.53
N LEU A 362 21.56 -8.54 4.19
CA LEU A 362 22.75 -8.43 3.34
C LEU A 362 23.54 -7.14 3.59
N GLN A 363 22.86 -5.99 3.57
CA GLN A 363 23.50 -4.70 3.79
C GLN A 363 24.02 -4.55 5.22
N ILE A 364 23.28 -5.09 6.20
CA ILE A 364 23.70 -5.10 7.61
C ILE A 364 24.99 -5.90 7.76
N ASN A 365 25.01 -7.16 7.28
CA ASN A 365 26.17 -8.02 7.41
C ASN A 365 27.38 -7.47 6.65
N ALA A 366 27.18 -6.93 5.45
CA ALA A 366 28.23 -6.27 4.68
C ALA A 366 28.81 -5.08 5.46
N THR A 367 27.95 -4.17 5.95
CA THR A 367 28.38 -2.98 6.69
C THR A 367 29.13 -3.35 7.96
N MET A 368 28.58 -4.28 8.75
CA MET A 368 29.25 -4.81 9.95
C MET A 368 30.60 -5.43 9.60
N TYR A 369 30.67 -6.25 8.55
CA TYR A 369 31.94 -6.83 8.08
C TYR A 369 32.98 -5.75 7.78
N TYR A 370 32.62 -4.72 6.99
CA TYR A 370 33.54 -3.65 6.63
C TYR A 370 34.01 -2.85 7.86
N VAL A 371 33.09 -2.47 8.75
CA VAL A 371 33.44 -1.81 10.02
C VAL A 371 34.41 -2.67 10.82
N LEU A 372 34.08 -3.94 11.03
CA LEU A 372 34.93 -4.84 11.80
C LEU A 372 36.28 -5.08 11.12
N SER A 373 36.34 -5.14 9.79
CA SER A 373 37.60 -5.34 9.05
C SER A 373 38.58 -4.17 9.21
N GLN A 374 38.10 -2.99 9.61
CA GLN A 374 38.94 -1.81 9.84
C GLN A 374 39.26 -1.56 11.32
N VAL A 375 38.83 -2.45 12.21
CA VAL A 375 39.04 -2.35 13.66
C VAL A 375 39.89 -3.53 14.16
N PRO A 376 40.94 -3.28 14.97
CA PRO A 376 41.78 -4.34 15.52
C PRO A 376 41.01 -5.22 16.51
N ALA A 377 41.41 -6.49 16.62
CA ALA A 377 40.84 -7.46 17.56
C ALA A 377 41.91 -7.88 18.61
N PRO A 378 42.22 -7.02 19.60
CA PRO A 378 43.36 -7.21 20.49
C PRO A 378 43.27 -8.47 21.37
N ILE A 379 42.06 -8.83 21.83
CA ILE A 379 41.77 -9.99 22.69
C ILE A 379 42.15 -11.33 22.03
N HIS A 380 42.17 -11.32 20.70
CA HIS A 380 42.40 -12.49 19.85
C HIS A 380 43.82 -12.61 19.31
N ARG A 381 44.75 -11.74 19.75
CA ARG A 381 46.16 -11.84 19.38
C ARG A 381 46.72 -13.16 19.91
N TYR A 382 47.45 -13.88 19.05
CA TYR A 382 47.93 -15.25 19.34
C TYR A 382 48.74 -15.37 20.66
N GLN A 383 49.46 -14.32 21.03
CA GLN A 383 50.34 -14.31 22.21
C GLN A 383 49.73 -13.63 23.45
N LEU A 384 48.47 -13.16 23.40
CA LEU A 384 47.82 -12.51 24.53
C LEU A 384 47.38 -13.57 25.56
N GLN A 385 47.99 -13.58 26.74
CA GLN A 385 47.70 -14.56 27.81
C GLN A 385 47.60 -13.88 29.18
N GLY A 386 46.95 -14.55 30.14
CA GLY A 386 46.93 -14.14 31.54
C GLY A 386 46.08 -12.88 31.81
N ALA A 387 46.58 -12.00 32.69
CA ALA A 387 45.85 -10.85 33.22
C ALA A 387 45.46 -9.81 32.16
N GLU A 388 46.32 -9.57 31.15
CA GLU A 388 46.06 -8.59 30.08
C GLU A 388 44.82 -8.96 29.24
N LYS A 389 44.60 -10.26 29.01
CA LYS A 389 43.39 -10.75 28.33
C LYS A 389 42.14 -10.58 29.17
N LEU A 390 42.24 -10.80 30.49
CA LEU A 390 41.13 -10.62 31.43
C LEU A 390 40.73 -9.15 31.56
N ASP A 391 41.71 -8.24 31.59
CA ASP A 391 41.48 -6.80 31.63
C ASP A 391 40.69 -6.33 30.38
N GLN A 392 41.10 -6.75 29.19
CA GLN A 392 40.37 -6.43 27.95
C GLN A 392 38.96 -7.03 27.91
N LEU A 393 38.76 -8.24 28.42
CA LEU A 393 37.45 -8.87 28.51
C LEU A 393 36.52 -8.14 29.49
N SER A 394 37.06 -7.59 30.58
CA SER A 394 36.27 -6.85 31.57
C SER A 394 35.59 -5.59 30.98
N ILE A 395 36.21 -4.98 29.97
CA ILE A 395 35.65 -3.81 29.26
C ILE A 395 34.36 -4.17 28.50
N LEU A 396 34.21 -5.43 28.07
CA LEU A 396 33.02 -5.92 27.35
C LEU A 396 31.84 -6.23 28.29
N SER A 397 32.13 -6.49 29.57
CA SER A 397 31.15 -6.89 30.58
C SER A 397 30.23 -5.75 31.01
N TYR A 398 30.73 -4.51 31.00
CA TYR A 398 29.96 -3.35 31.43
C TYR A 398 30.13 -2.14 30.49
N ALA A 399 29.17 -1.98 29.59
CA ALA A 399 29.17 -0.93 28.57
C ALA A 399 28.39 0.32 29.02
N GLU A 400 28.65 0.80 30.23
CA GLU A 400 27.96 1.96 30.83
C GLU A 400 27.83 3.14 29.86
N GLY A 401 26.61 3.67 29.72
CA GLY A 401 26.31 4.81 28.87
C GLY A 401 26.27 4.52 27.37
N CYS A 402 26.68 3.32 26.93
CA CYS A 402 26.52 2.86 25.55
C CYS A 402 25.18 2.09 25.43
N TYR A 403 24.28 2.42 24.52
CA TYR A 403 24.27 3.46 23.50
C TYR A 403 23.24 4.54 23.86
N GLY A 404 23.66 5.81 23.89
CA GLY A 404 22.82 6.94 24.33
C GLY A 404 22.02 7.67 23.24
N GLY A 405 22.08 7.20 21.98
CA GLY A 405 21.46 7.87 20.82
C GLY A 405 20.14 7.25 20.35
N ILE A 406 19.69 7.65 19.16
CA ILE A 406 18.52 7.07 18.48
C ILE A 406 18.85 5.76 17.76
N PRO A 407 17.89 4.84 17.56
CA PRO A 407 18.13 3.58 16.85
C PRO A 407 18.82 3.77 15.48
N THR A 408 19.97 3.11 15.27
CA THR A 408 20.80 3.31 14.07
C THR A 408 20.27 2.61 12.82
N LEU A 409 19.31 1.67 12.95
CA LEU A 409 18.64 1.03 11.81
C LEU A 409 17.94 2.04 10.90
N TYR A 410 17.49 3.17 11.45
CA TYR A 410 16.79 4.23 10.72
C TYR A 410 17.69 5.43 10.39
N ALA A 411 19.00 5.30 10.55
CA ALA A 411 19.96 6.36 10.25
C ALA A 411 20.56 6.17 8.84
N PRO A 412 19.98 6.76 7.77
CA PRO A 412 20.36 6.47 6.38
C PRO A 412 21.83 6.78 6.07
N ASN A 413 22.42 7.75 6.77
CA ASN A 413 23.82 8.11 6.60
C ASN A 413 24.82 7.00 6.97
N LEU A 414 24.38 6.01 7.76
CA LEU A 414 25.18 4.87 8.17
C LEU A 414 25.12 3.70 7.17
N TRP A 415 24.18 3.73 6.23
CA TRP A 415 23.87 2.64 5.30
C TRP A 415 24.12 3.06 3.84
N LYS A 416 25.24 3.75 3.58
CA LYS A 416 25.61 4.22 2.24
C LYS A 416 26.20 3.10 1.37
N SER A 417 26.52 3.43 0.12
CA SER A 417 27.19 2.54 -0.83
C SER A 417 28.52 2.00 -0.29
N LEU A 418 28.89 0.80 -0.74
CA LEU A 418 30.10 0.07 -0.34
C LEU A 418 30.90 -0.36 -1.58
N SER A 419 30.79 0.40 -2.68
CA SER A 419 31.27 0.00 -4.00
C SER A 419 32.76 0.23 -4.23
N SER A 420 33.35 1.14 -3.46
CA SER A 420 34.79 1.44 -3.48
C SER A 420 35.37 1.46 -2.07
N VAL A 421 36.71 1.41 -1.97
CA VAL A 421 37.39 1.46 -0.67
C VAL A 421 37.18 2.83 0.00
N GLU A 422 37.08 3.91 -0.78
CA GLU A 422 36.81 5.26 -0.30
C GLU A 422 35.42 5.36 0.32
N GLU A 423 34.40 4.77 -0.32
CA GLU A 423 33.04 4.71 0.21
C GLU A 423 32.98 3.87 1.49
N VAL A 424 33.64 2.71 1.50
CA VAL A 424 33.77 1.88 2.70
C VAL A 424 34.41 2.69 3.83
N ASN A 425 35.52 3.39 3.59
CA ASN A 425 36.19 4.23 4.58
C ASN A 425 35.25 5.32 5.13
N ALA A 426 34.46 5.96 4.27
CA ALA A 426 33.49 6.97 4.69
C ALA A 426 32.37 6.38 5.58
N VAL A 427 31.88 5.18 5.26
CA VAL A 427 30.88 4.46 6.07
C VAL A 427 31.48 4.07 7.42
N VAL A 428 32.67 3.46 7.44
CA VAL A 428 33.34 3.07 8.70
C VAL A 428 33.60 4.29 9.59
N LYS A 429 34.11 5.39 9.02
CA LYS A 429 34.31 6.64 9.74
C LYS A 429 33.02 7.14 10.39
N SER A 430 31.91 7.09 9.65
CA SER A 430 30.60 7.53 10.13
C SER A 430 30.08 6.65 11.27
N TRP A 431 30.23 5.33 11.16
CA TRP A 431 29.87 4.37 12.21
C TRP A 431 30.67 4.57 13.49
N VAL A 432 32.00 4.55 13.40
CA VAL A 432 32.88 4.67 14.56
C VAL A 432 32.64 6.01 15.28
N LEU A 433 32.51 7.10 14.54
CA LEU A 433 32.21 8.42 15.11
C LEU A 433 30.83 8.44 15.79
N THR A 434 29.81 7.86 15.17
CA THR A 434 28.46 7.82 15.74
C THR A 434 28.44 7.03 17.05
N LEU A 435 29.06 5.86 17.08
CA LEU A 435 29.13 5.04 18.31
C LEU A 435 29.89 5.76 19.42
N GLU A 436 31.05 6.38 19.11
CA GLU A 436 31.85 7.10 20.10
C GLU A 436 31.09 8.29 20.69
N LYS A 437 30.42 9.09 19.85
CA LYS A 437 29.67 10.28 20.28
C LYS A 437 28.41 9.93 21.08
N ASN A 438 27.95 8.68 21.02
CA ASN A 438 26.80 8.19 21.76
C ASN A 438 27.19 7.24 22.92
N GLY A 439 28.36 7.46 23.53
CA GLY A 439 28.74 6.82 24.79
C GLY A 439 29.50 5.50 24.66
N CYS A 440 29.72 4.98 23.46
CA CYS A 440 30.36 3.66 23.25
C CYS A 440 31.89 3.72 23.20
N GLY A 441 32.52 4.79 23.69
CA GLY A 441 33.98 4.96 23.62
C GLY A 441 34.78 3.86 24.32
N LYS A 442 34.31 3.34 25.47
CA LYS A 442 34.95 2.21 26.18
C LYS A 442 34.94 0.93 25.32
N LEU A 443 33.79 0.61 24.73
CA LEU A 443 33.65 -0.56 23.85
C LEU A 443 34.50 -0.42 22.58
N ILE A 444 34.56 0.76 21.96
CA ILE A 444 35.40 0.97 20.77
C ILE A 444 36.89 0.73 21.10
N LYS A 445 37.35 1.11 22.29
CA LYS A 445 38.72 0.85 22.76
C LYS A 445 39.02 -0.64 22.96
N ALA A 446 38.01 -1.47 23.26
CA ALA A 446 38.15 -2.92 23.33
C ALA A 446 38.35 -3.57 21.94
N GLY A 447 38.23 -2.80 20.86
CA GLY A 447 38.44 -3.26 19.49
C GLY A 447 37.21 -3.93 18.90
N ALA A 448 37.42 -4.89 18.00
CA ALA A 448 36.37 -5.48 17.18
C ALA A 448 35.22 -6.11 18.00
N ASP A 449 35.53 -6.79 19.10
CA ASP A 449 34.52 -7.40 20.00
C ASP A 449 33.60 -6.34 20.65
N GLY A 450 34.17 -5.20 21.05
CA GLY A 450 33.38 -4.10 21.61
C GLY A 450 32.64 -3.31 20.53
N VAL A 451 33.22 -3.13 19.34
CA VAL A 451 32.55 -2.47 18.21
C VAL A 451 31.33 -3.25 17.75
N VAL A 452 31.41 -4.59 17.63
CA VAL A 452 30.22 -5.40 17.27
C VAL A 452 29.12 -5.26 18.32
N GLN A 453 29.46 -5.32 19.61
CA GLN A 453 28.49 -5.14 20.69
C GLN A 453 27.87 -3.74 20.66
N ALA A 454 28.68 -2.68 20.46
CA ALA A 454 28.20 -1.30 20.34
C ALA A 454 27.26 -1.13 19.14
N MET A 455 27.57 -1.72 17.98
CA MET A 455 26.67 -1.71 16.82
C MET A 455 25.34 -2.40 17.13
N VAL A 456 25.38 -3.61 17.71
CA VAL A 456 24.17 -4.38 18.06
C VAL A 456 23.30 -3.64 19.08
N LEU A 457 23.90 -3.00 20.09
CA LEU A 457 23.18 -2.15 21.04
C LEU A 457 22.54 -0.95 20.34
N SER A 458 23.26 -0.32 19.42
CA SER A 458 22.79 0.87 18.71
C SER A 458 21.60 0.61 17.78
N PHE A 459 21.42 -0.60 17.26
CA PHE A 459 20.37 -0.91 16.28
C PHE A 459 18.96 -0.67 16.81
N ALA A 460 18.71 -0.93 18.10
CA ALA A 460 17.43 -0.66 18.78
C ALA A 460 17.57 0.27 19.99
N ALA A 461 18.66 1.04 20.07
CA ALA A 461 18.94 1.95 21.18
C ALA A 461 18.89 1.29 22.57
N PHE A 462 19.58 0.16 22.71
CA PHE A 462 19.87 -0.42 24.01
C PHE A 462 20.86 0.47 24.77
N LYS A 463 20.54 0.82 26.01
CA LYS A 463 21.35 1.71 26.84
C LYS A 463 21.61 1.10 28.20
N PHE A 464 22.88 0.94 28.56
CA PHE A 464 23.27 0.62 29.93
C PHE A 464 23.25 1.89 30.79
N ARG A 465 22.55 1.83 31.94
CA ARG A 465 22.56 2.87 32.97
C ARG A 465 22.85 2.24 34.33
N GLU A 466 23.97 2.62 34.94
CA GLU A 466 24.40 2.30 36.32
C GLU A 466 24.28 0.84 36.74
N ASP A 467 23.08 0.29 36.89
CA ASP A 467 22.81 -1.09 37.30
C ASP A 467 21.84 -1.86 36.38
N HIS A 468 21.37 -1.29 35.27
CA HIS A 468 20.39 -1.94 34.38
C HIS A 468 20.59 -1.63 32.89
N LEU A 469 20.00 -2.49 32.04
CA LEU A 469 19.90 -2.33 30.61
C LEU A 469 18.49 -1.87 30.23
N GLU A 470 18.39 -0.77 29.50
CA GLU A 470 17.16 -0.22 28.96
C GLU A 470 17.06 -0.47 27.45
N LEU A 471 15.86 -0.77 26.95
CA LEU A 471 15.53 -0.72 25.53
C LEU A 471 14.73 0.56 25.23
N ASN A 472 15.34 1.54 24.57
CA ASN A 472 14.75 2.87 24.33
C ASN A 472 14.15 3.04 22.92
N SER A 473 13.75 1.94 22.27
CA SER A 473 13.07 1.99 20.97
C SER A 473 11.64 2.50 21.09
N GLN A 474 11.16 3.26 20.09
CA GLN A 474 9.75 3.67 20.04
C GLN A 474 8.90 2.53 19.48
N PRO A 475 7.73 2.22 20.07
CA PRO A 475 6.87 1.14 19.59
C PRO A 475 6.50 1.25 18.10
N LYS A 476 6.30 2.47 17.58
CA LYS A 476 5.99 2.71 16.15
C LYS A 476 7.07 2.19 15.18
N ASP A 477 8.32 2.11 15.65
CA ASP A 477 9.44 1.67 14.83
C ASP A 477 9.57 0.13 14.82
N LEU A 478 8.87 -0.59 15.70
CA LEU A 478 8.96 -2.05 15.86
C LEU A 478 8.08 -2.85 14.88
N HIS A 479 8.06 -2.43 13.61
CA HIS A 479 7.23 -3.01 12.54
C HIS A 479 7.89 -4.19 11.79
N ARG A 480 9.00 -4.75 12.32
CA ARG A 480 9.67 -5.97 11.82
C ARG A 480 10.12 -6.87 12.96
N ASP A 481 10.44 -8.12 12.63
CA ASP A 481 11.00 -9.05 13.60
C ASP A 481 12.50 -8.78 13.76
N TYR A 482 12.93 -8.61 15.00
CA TYR A 482 14.32 -8.35 15.39
C TYR A 482 14.84 -9.47 16.28
N PHE A 483 16.10 -9.87 16.07
CA PHE A 483 16.75 -10.95 16.79
C PHE A 483 18.14 -10.51 17.25
N PHE A 484 18.24 -10.04 18.48
CA PHE A 484 19.50 -9.69 19.13
C PHE A 484 20.05 -10.92 19.84
N ARG A 485 21.28 -11.30 19.50
CA ARG A 485 21.92 -12.52 20.00
C ARG A 485 23.17 -12.15 20.79
N ARG A 486 23.32 -12.78 21.96
CA ARG A 486 24.50 -12.70 22.83
C ARG A 486 24.93 -11.27 23.15
N ILE A 487 23.98 -10.41 23.55
CA ILE A 487 24.35 -9.14 24.17
C ILE A 487 25.01 -9.46 25.50
N SER A 488 26.28 -9.09 25.66
CA SER A 488 27.00 -9.31 26.92
C SER A 488 26.47 -8.38 28.00
N TYR A 489 26.11 -8.96 29.15
CA TYR A 489 25.73 -8.24 30.34
C TYR A 489 26.38 -8.92 31.54
N GLY A 490 27.12 -8.18 32.37
CA GLY A 490 27.87 -8.78 33.47
C GLY A 490 29.09 -9.56 32.99
N ASN A 491 29.64 -10.41 33.85
CA ASN A 491 30.93 -11.06 33.59
C ASN A 491 30.80 -12.22 32.60
N SER A 492 29.71 -12.99 32.66
CA SER A 492 29.48 -14.10 31.72
C SER A 492 28.04 -14.30 31.29
N THR A 493 27.13 -13.37 31.64
CA THR A 493 25.74 -13.46 31.19
C THR A 493 25.57 -12.94 29.76
N HIS A 494 24.76 -13.65 28.98
CA HIS A 494 24.48 -13.34 27.58
C HIS A 494 22.97 -13.29 27.36
N LEU A 495 22.48 -12.12 26.95
CA LEU A 495 21.07 -11.90 26.65
C LEU A 495 20.77 -12.20 25.19
N ASN A 496 19.67 -12.93 24.97
CA ASN A 496 19.02 -13.06 23.69
C ASN A 496 17.67 -12.33 23.78
N ILE A 497 17.50 -11.28 22.97
CA ILE A 497 16.30 -10.47 22.95
C ILE A 497 15.73 -10.54 21.54
N SER A 498 14.46 -10.90 21.41
CA SER A 498 13.75 -10.85 20.14
C SER A 498 12.52 -9.98 20.25
N ILE A 499 12.21 -9.27 19.18
CA ILE A 499 10.99 -8.47 19.03
C ILE A 499 10.26 -9.11 17.87
N VAL A 500 9.07 -9.65 18.12
CA VAL A 500 8.31 -10.42 17.12
C VAL A 500 6.93 -9.81 16.97
N ILE A 501 6.48 -9.68 15.74
CA ILE A 501 5.14 -9.19 15.45
C ILE A 501 4.16 -10.34 15.53
N SER A 502 3.18 -10.21 16.44
CA SER A 502 2.11 -11.18 16.62
C SER A 502 1.18 -11.24 15.40
N GLU A 503 0.29 -12.23 15.39
CA GLU A 503 -0.77 -12.33 14.37
C GLU A 503 -1.73 -11.12 14.40
N GLU A 504 -1.83 -10.44 15.55
CA GLU A 504 -2.60 -9.20 15.72
C GLU A 504 -1.82 -7.94 15.29
N ASN A 505 -0.67 -8.08 14.63
CA ASN A 505 0.23 -6.98 14.25
C ASN A 505 0.75 -6.15 15.44
N LYS A 506 0.80 -6.73 16.64
CA LYS A 506 1.38 -6.08 17.83
C LYS A 506 2.82 -6.57 18.04
N PRO A 507 3.77 -5.69 18.35
CA PRO A 507 5.12 -6.11 18.70
C PRO A 507 5.14 -6.72 20.10
N VAL A 508 5.85 -7.84 20.26
CA VAL A 508 6.05 -8.54 21.54
C VAL A 508 7.54 -8.75 21.75
N ILE A 509 8.03 -8.38 22.93
CA ILE A 509 9.43 -8.57 23.32
C ILE A 509 9.58 -9.93 23.97
N LYS A 510 10.63 -10.66 23.62
CA LYS A 510 10.96 -11.99 24.11
C LYS A 510 12.40 -12.00 24.59
N VAL A 511 12.61 -12.36 25.85
CA VAL A 511 13.93 -12.31 26.51
C VAL A 511 14.29 -13.70 27.01
N ALA A 512 15.52 -14.13 26.76
CA ALA A 512 16.11 -15.36 27.27
C ALA A 512 17.61 -15.16 27.58
N LEU A 513 18.14 -15.98 28.47
CA LEU A 513 19.57 -16.02 28.81
C LEU A 513 20.21 -17.25 28.17
N ASP A 514 21.29 -17.10 27.39
CA ASP A 514 22.07 -18.26 26.89
C ASP A 514 22.93 -18.84 28.03
N ARG A 515 23.54 -17.95 28.79
CA ARG A 515 24.36 -18.24 29.96
C ARG A 515 24.07 -17.21 31.04
N ARG A 516 24.15 -17.59 32.32
CA ARG A 516 23.99 -16.67 33.44
C ARG A 516 25.07 -16.85 34.52
N ASP A 517 25.55 -15.74 35.06
CA ASP A 517 26.42 -15.66 36.26
C ASP A 517 25.67 -15.30 37.53
N LYS A 518 24.56 -14.59 37.39
CA LYS A 518 23.66 -14.14 38.46
C LYS A 518 22.21 -14.42 38.05
N ASP A 519 21.28 -14.20 38.97
CA ASP A 519 19.88 -14.08 38.62
C ASP A 519 19.63 -12.72 37.99
N TYR A 520 18.82 -12.69 36.92
CA TYR A 520 18.43 -11.48 36.22
C TYR A 520 16.91 -11.37 36.20
N PHE A 521 16.43 -10.15 36.25
CA PHE A 521 15.02 -9.79 36.27
C PHE A 521 14.75 -8.77 35.17
N ALA A 522 13.53 -8.81 34.65
CA ALA A 522 13.07 -7.86 33.66
C ALA A 522 11.68 -7.34 33.98
N CYS A 523 11.39 -6.12 33.52
CA CYS A 523 10.05 -5.55 33.52
C CYS A 523 9.82 -4.78 32.21
N ASP A 524 8.54 -4.67 31.83
CA ASP A 524 8.11 -3.91 30.66
C ASP A 524 7.98 -2.41 30.97
N ALA A 525 7.49 -1.63 30.01
CA ALA A 525 7.49 -0.17 30.11
C ALA A 525 6.78 0.34 31.38
N GLY A 526 7.42 1.28 32.09
CA GLY A 526 6.94 1.82 33.35
C GLY A 526 7.17 0.92 34.58
N CYS A 527 7.57 -0.36 34.40
CA CYS A 527 7.89 -1.29 35.48
C CYS A 527 6.81 -1.39 36.60
N LEU A 528 5.52 -1.28 36.24
CA LEU A 528 4.43 -1.27 37.22
C LEU A 528 4.18 -2.65 37.84
N ASP A 529 4.41 -3.71 37.06
CA ASP A 529 4.27 -5.10 37.47
C ASP A 529 5.53 -5.58 38.22
N ARG A 530 5.39 -6.63 39.03
CA ARG A 530 6.53 -7.18 39.79
C ARG A 530 7.65 -7.65 38.83
N PRO A 531 8.94 -7.42 39.17
CA PRO A 531 10.07 -7.86 38.37
C PRO A 531 10.00 -9.36 38.07
N SER A 532 10.17 -9.68 36.80
CA SER A 532 9.99 -11.01 36.28
C SER A 532 11.35 -11.70 36.15
N PRO A 533 11.60 -12.84 36.83
CA PRO A 533 12.87 -13.54 36.71
C PRO A 533 13.07 -14.06 35.28
N LEU A 534 14.32 -14.02 34.83
CA LEU A 534 14.78 -14.51 33.53
C LEU A 534 15.53 -15.85 33.67
N SER A 535 15.39 -16.70 32.65
CA SER A 535 16.06 -18.00 32.58
C SER A 535 16.49 -18.30 31.14
N THR A 536 16.91 -19.54 30.88
CA THR A 536 17.13 -20.03 29.51
C THR A 536 15.85 -20.15 28.69
N GLU A 537 14.69 -20.22 29.37
CA GLU A 537 13.39 -20.21 28.70
C GLU A 537 13.02 -18.78 28.28
N THR A 538 12.37 -18.69 27.12
CA THR A 538 11.97 -17.39 26.58
C THR A 538 10.77 -16.83 27.32
N LYS A 539 10.94 -15.64 27.89
CA LYS A 539 9.88 -14.90 28.58
C LYS A 539 9.38 -13.75 27.71
N SER A 540 8.06 -13.65 27.57
CA SER A 540 7.42 -12.62 26.73
C SER A 540 6.96 -11.43 27.56
N PHE A 541 7.13 -10.23 27.01
CA PHE A 541 6.74 -8.95 27.56
C PHE A 541 5.97 -8.17 26.49
N PRO A 542 4.78 -7.62 26.80
CA PRO A 542 4.07 -6.76 25.87
C PRO A 542 4.82 -5.44 25.67
N VAL A 543 4.75 -4.87 24.46
CA VAL A 543 5.25 -3.51 24.23
C VAL A 543 4.18 -2.53 24.69
N LYS A 544 4.55 -1.65 25.63
CA LYS A 544 3.67 -0.63 26.21
C LYS A 544 4.16 0.78 25.81
N LEU A 545 3.23 1.72 25.67
CA LEU A 545 3.45 3.16 25.52
C LEU A 545 3.21 3.84 26.87
N THR A 546 4.07 4.80 27.20
CA THR A 546 4.02 5.54 28.46
C THR A 546 3.98 7.05 28.21
N ASP A 547 3.30 7.80 29.09
CA ASP A 547 3.35 9.27 29.14
C ASP A 547 3.89 9.75 30.51
N PRO A 548 5.07 10.40 30.58
CA PRO A 548 6.03 10.63 29.49
C PRO A 548 6.69 9.33 29.00
N ILE A 549 7.30 9.38 27.81
CA ILE A 549 7.93 8.21 27.16
C ILE A 549 9.10 7.69 28.02
N THR A 550 9.08 6.39 28.31
CA THR A 550 10.11 5.64 29.03
C THR A 550 10.69 4.51 28.17
N ALA A 551 11.70 3.79 28.66
CA ALA A 551 12.14 2.56 28.01
C ALA A 551 11.00 1.53 27.97
N ILE A 552 10.99 0.68 26.93
CA ILE A 552 9.97 -0.36 26.74
C ILE A 552 10.33 -1.69 27.40
N LEU A 553 11.58 -1.83 27.86
CA LEU A 553 12.08 -2.98 28.60
C LEU A 553 13.24 -2.54 29.49
N TYR A 554 13.26 -3.05 30.72
CA TYR A 554 14.36 -2.92 31.66
C TYR A 554 14.84 -4.31 32.06
N ILE A 555 16.16 -4.51 32.17
CA ILE A 555 16.77 -5.77 32.63
C ILE A 555 17.86 -5.43 33.65
N THR A 556 17.86 -6.08 34.82
CA THR A 556 18.91 -5.94 35.84
C THR A 556 19.21 -7.26 36.55
N SER A 557 20.40 -7.38 37.15
CA SER A 557 20.71 -8.45 38.11
C SER A 557 20.28 -8.13 39.55
N ASP A 558 19.93 -6.88 39.85
CA ASP A 558 19.55 -6.45 41.19
C ASP A 558 18.02 -6.30 41.30
N HIS A 559 17.38 -7.26 41.97
CA HIS A 559 15.94 -7.25 42.17
C HIS A 559 15.48 -6.02 42.97
N GLN A 560 16.26 -5.59 43.97
CA GLN A 560 15.89 -4.47 44.83
C GLN A 560 15.96 -3.16 44.03
N HIS A 561 17.02 -2.98 43.24
CA HIS A 561 17.14 -1.86 42.31
C HIS A 561 15.95 -1.78 41.33
N MET A 562 15.47 -2.92 40.82
CA MET A 562 14.30 -2.94 39.91
C MET A 562 13.00 -2.49 40.61
N GLU A 563 12.79 -2.90 41.87
CA GLU A 563 11.64 -2.47 42.67
C GLU A 563 11.73 -0.97 43.01
N GLU A 564 12.93 -0.46 43.30
CA GLU A 564 13.16 0.98 43.55
C GLU A 564 12.97 1.81 42.27
N LEU A 565 13.36 1.28 41.11
CA LEU A 565 13.19 1.93 39.81
C LEU A 565 11.72 2.22 39.50
N LYS A 566 10.79 1.36 39.95
CA LYS A 566 9.35 1.58 39.84
C LYS A 566 8.89 2.86 40.55
N GLU A 567 9.49 3.21 41.68
CA GLU A 567 9.17 4.45 42.39
C GLU A 567 9.76 5.69 41.71
N ALA A 568 10.92 5.53 41.05
CA ALA A 568 11.60 6.59 40.31
C ALA A 568 11.00 6.89 38.93
N ILE A 569 10.39 5.89 38.27
CA ILE A 569 9.76 6.07 36.96
C ILE A 569 8.39 6.74 37.13
N HIS A 570 8.36 8.07 36.94
CA HIS A 570 7.12 8.85 36.97
C HIS A 570 6.35 8.73 35.65
N VAL A 571 5.39 7.81 35.60
CA VAL A 571 4.45 7.65 34.47
C VAL A 571 3.03 8.00 34.90
N LYS A 572 2.33 8.79 34.08
CA LYS A 572 0.92 9.13 34.28
C LYS A 572 0.00 8.07 33.70
N GLU A 573 0.36 7.57 32.53
CA GLU A 573 -0.41 6.61 31.77
C GLU A 573 0.51 5.54 31.18
N VAL A 574 0.06 4.29 31.22
CA VAL A 574 0.70 3.14 30.60
C VAL A 574 -0.36 2.35 29.85
N VAL A 575 -0.24 2.28 28.53
CA VAL A 575 -1.17 1.54 27.67
C VAL A 575 -0.39 0.56 26.79
N GLU A 576 -0.98 -0.57 26.44
CA GLU A 576 -0.38 -1.44 25.43
C GLU A 576 -0.25 -0.69 24.10
N ALA A 577 0.87 -0.89 23.40
CA ALA A 577 1.08 -0.28 22.10
C ALA A 577 -0.01 -0.78 21.12
N PRO A 578 -0.61 0.13 20.32
CA PRO A 578 -1.60 -0.26 19.33
C PRO A 578 -0.97 -1.18 18.28
N ALA A 579 -1.80 -2.01 17.65
CA ALA A 579 -1.39 -2.81 16.51
C ALA A 579 -0.88 -1.89 15.38
N HIS A 580 0.19 -2.31 14.70
CA HIS A 580 0.65 -1.61 13.50
C HIS A 580 -0.42 -1.68 12.41
N GLU A 581 -0.54 -0.61 11.64
CA GLU A 581 -1.48 -0.55 10.53
C GLU A 581 -1.15 -1.65 9.50
N HIS A 582 -2.18 -2.38 9.04
CA HIS A 582 -2.01 -3.51 8.13
C HIS A 582 -1.18 -3.17 6.88
N HIS A 583 -1.33 -1.96 6.35
CA HIS A 583 -0.59 -1.55 5.15
C HIS A 583 0.91 -1.39 5.41
N VAL A 584 1.33 -0.98 6.61
CA VAL A 584 2.75 -0.89 7.00
C VAL A 584 3.33 -2.30 7.04
N ILE A 585 2.67 -3.23 7.74
CA ILE A 585 3.11 -4.63 7.83
C ILE A 585 3.14 -5.28 6.44
N ALA A 586 2.13 -5.04 5.60
CA ALA A 586 2.06 -5.61 4.27
C ALA A 586 3.11 -5.01 3.31
N LEU A 587 3.45 -3.73 3.45
CA LEU A 587 4.54 -3.09 2.71
C LEU A 587 5.87 -3.79 3.03
N HIS A 588 6.15 -4.05 4.30
CA HIS A 588 7.37 -4.75 4.70
C HIS A 588 7.37 -6.23 4.29
N ARG A 589 6.26 -6.96 4.46
CA ARG A 589 6.19 -8.40 4.13
C ARG A 589 6.14 -8.69 2.62
N HIS A 590 5.41 -7.89 1.85
CA HIS A 590 5.08 -8.21 0.46
C HIS A 590 5.53 -7.15 -0.55
N GLY A 591 5.97 -5.97 -0.11
CA GLY A 591 6.44 -4.89 -1.01
C GLY A 591 5.31 -4.22 -1.80
N ASN A 592 4.07 -4.65 -1.57
CA ASN A 592 2.90 -4.16 -2.28
C ASN A 592 2.49 -2.80 -1.73
N LYS A 593 2.87 -1.73 -2.45
CA LYS A 593 2.38 -0.36 -2.21
C LYS A 593 0.85 -0.24 -2.34
N LEU A 594 0.22 -1.24 -2.99
CA LEU A 594 -1.21 -1.31 -3.27
C LEU A 594 -1.97 -2.11 -2.19
N GLY A 595 -1.87 -1.70 -0.93
CA GLY A 595 -2.76 -2.17 0.15
C GLY A 595 -2.64 -3.64 0.55
N GLY A 596 -1.50 -4.29 0.30
CA GLY A 596 -1.21 -5.63 0.83
C GLY A 596 -1.89 -6.83 0.15
N LEU A 597 -2.68 -6.63 -0.90
CA LEU A 597 -3.28 -7.73 -1.67
C LEU A 597 -2.28 -8.29 -2.70
N PRO A 598 -2.25 -9.62 -2.94
CA PRO A 598 -1.29 -10.25 -3.85
C PRO A 598 -1.31 -9.64 -5.26
N GLY A 599 -0.19 -9.67 -5.99
CA GLY A 599 -0.14 -9.18 -7.38
C GLY A 599 -1.16 -9.85 -8.30
N ILE A 600 -1.52 -11.11 -8.03
CA ILE A 600 -2.62 -11.84 -8.70
C ILE A 600 -3.98 -11.17 -8.50
N PHE A 601 -4.24 -10.57 -7.34
CA PHE A 601 -5.49 -9.83 -7.09
C PHE A 601 -5.56 -8.59 -7.98
N TRP A 602 -4.47 -7.82 -8.06
CA TRP A 602 -4.37 -6.67 -8.95
C TRP A 602 -4.35 -7.05 -10.43
N PHE A 603 -3.76 -8.19 -10.78
CA PHE A 603 -3.84 -8.76 -12.12
C PHE A 603 -5.27 -9.22 -12.44
N SER A 604 -6.00 -9.78 -11.47
CA SER A 604 -7.40 -10.16 -11.64
C SER A 604 -8.29 -8.94 -11.78
N ILE A 605 -8.04 -7.87 -11.03
CA ILE A 605 -8.69 -6.57 -11.19
C ILE A 605 -8.31 -5.96 -12.54
N GLY A 606 -7.03 -5.98 -12.91
CA GLY A 606 -6.54 -5.46 -14.19
C GLY A 606 -7.13 -6.22 -15.37
N PHE A 607 -7.25 -7.55 -15.28
CA PHE A 607 -7.95 -8.39 -16.24
C PHE A 607 -9.44 -8.10 -16.26
N LEU A 608 -10.08 -7.91 -15.11
CA LEU A 608 -11.50 -7.57 -15.03
C LEU A 608 -11.77 -6.16 -15.56
N ILE A 609 -10.86 -5.22 -15.33
CA ILE A 609 -10.84 -3.87 -15.91
C ILE A 609 -10.61 -3.96 -17.40
N LEU A 610 -9.66 -4.76 -17.89
CA LEU A 610 -9.40 -4.94 -19.32
C LEU A 610 -10.60 -5.60 -20.01
N ALA A 611 -11.17 -6.64 -19.41
CA ALA A 611 -12.38 -7.31 -19.89
C ALA A 611 -13.57 -6.35 -19.85
N PHE A 612 -13.70 -5.55 -18.79
CA PHE A 612 -14.68 -4.47 -18.69
C PHE A 612 -14.43 -3.40 -19.74
N HIS A 613 -13.20 -3.01 -20.04
CA HIS A 613 -12.87 -2.01 -21.06
C HIS A 613 -12.97 -2.57 -22.47
N MET A 614 -12.74 -3.85 -22.69
CA MET A 614 -13.07 -4.53 -23.95
C MET A 614 -14.58 -4.64 -24.11
N PHE A 615 -15.31 -4.89 -23.03
CA PHE A 615 -16.77 -4.85 -23.01
C PHE A 615 -17.30 -3.42 -23.19
N LEU A 616 -16.64 -2.43 -22.61
CA LEU A 616 -16.95 -1.01 -22.70
C LEU A 616 -16.56 -0.47 -24.06
N PHE A 617 -15.47 -0.95 -24.67
CA PHE A 617 -15.10 -0.67 -26.05
C PHE A 617 -16.06 -1.36 -27.01
N LYS A 618 -16.52 -2.58 -26.71
CA LYS A 618 -17.59 -3.24 -27.45
C LYS A 618 -18.90 -2.45 -27.32
N LEU A 619 -19.22 -1.94 -26.14
CA LEU A 619 -20.39 -1.08 -25.87
C LEU A 619 -20.26 0.27 -26.55
N ILE A 620 -19.11 0.94 -26.45
CA ILE A 620 -18.78 2.21 -27.09
C ILE A 620 -18.77 2.03 -28.60
N TRP A 621 -18.23 0.95 -29.14
CA TRP A 621 -18.32 0.62 -30.56
C TRP A 621 -19.78 0.40 -30.96
N GLN A 622 -20.55 -0.32 -30.14
CA GLN A 622 -22.01 -0.45 -30.32
C GLN A 622 -22.75 0.88 -30.11
N GLU A 623 -22.24 1.84 -29.35
CA GLU A 623 -22.91 3.12 -29.03
C GLU A 623 -22.47 4.28 -29.93
N TYR A 624 -21.26 4.25 -30.47
CA TYR A 624 -20.70 5.28 -31.36
C TYR A 624 -20.83 4.85 -32.83
N CYS A 625 -20.61 3.59 -33.18
CA CYS A 625 -20.84 3.11 -34.55
C CYS A 625 -22.30 2.69 -34.80
N ALA A 626 -23.09 2.41 -33.75
CA ALA A 626 -24.56 2.40 -33.83
C ALA A 626 -25.17 3.67 -33.20
N GLY A 627 -24.45 4.78 -33.30
CA GLY A 627 -24.80 6.07 -32.73
C GLY A 627 -26.00 6.71 -33.41
N GLN A 628 -27.19 6.33 -32.95
CA GLN A 628 -28.42 7.14 -33.00
C GLN A 628 -29.47 6.76 -31.93
N ASP A 629 -29.26 5.74 -31.09
CA ASP A 629 -30.34 5.18 -30.26
C ASP A 629 -30.36 5.57 -28.76
N ARG A 630 -29.35 6.29 -28.22
CA ARG A 630 -29.33 6.67 -26.77
C ARG A 630 -30.42 7.66 -26.35
N PHE A 631 -30.82 8.59 -27.22
CA PHE A 631 -31.96 9.49 -26.94
C PHE A 631 -33.31 8.85 -27.24
N ARG A 632 -33.32 7.73 -27.98
CA ARG A 632 -34.52 6.96 -28.28
C ARG A 632 -34.93 6.06 -27.11
N THR A 633 -33.98 5.66 -26.26
CA THR A 633 -34.23 4.76 -25.12
C THR A 633 -34.84 5.45 -23.89
N SER A 634 -34.49 6.72 -23.60
CA SER A 634 -35.17 7.53 -22.55
C SER A 634 -36.66 7.67 -22.82
N LYS A 635 -37.01 7.92 -24.08
CA LYS A 635 -38.39 8.09 -24.54
C LYS A 635 -39.29 6.87 -24.29
N MET A 636 -38.71 5.68 -24.13
CA MET A 636 -39.44 4.45 -23.78
C MET A 636 -39.40 4.12 -22.27
N ALA A 637 -38.51 4.73 -21.49
CA ALA A 637 -38.31 4.40 -20.08
C ALA A 637 -39.40 4.96 -19.14
N LEU A 638 -40.00 6.12 -19.46
CA LEU A 638 -41.04 6.76 -18.64
C LEU A 638 -42.47 6.49 -19.13
N ASN A 639 -42.64 5.89 -20.32
CA ASN A 639 -43.94 5.49 -20.85
C ASN A 639 -44.37 4.12 -20.29
N LYS A 640 -45.02 4.12 -19.12
CA LYS A 640 -45.43 2.90 -18.40
C LYS A 640 -46.94 2.69 -18.40
N LEU A 641 -47.35 1.43 -18.42
CA LEU A 641 -48.74 0.99 -18.41
C LEU A 641 -49.48 1.67 -17.26
N PRO A 642 -50.48 2.51 -17.51
CA PRO A 642 -51.19 3.19 -16.44
C PRO A 642 -52.39 2.37 -15.95
N LEU A 643 -52.84 2.62 -14.72
CA LEU A 643 -53.96 1.92 -14.07
C LEU A 643 -55.25 1.93 -14.90
N ASP A 644 -55.53 3.02 -15.61
CA ASP A 644 -56.71 3.19 -16.48
C ASP A 644 -56.66 2.38 -17.78
N LYS A 645 -55.58 1.62 -18.01
CA LYS A 645 -55.43 0.67 -19.12
C LYS A 645 -55.41 -0.79 -18.65
N LEU A 646 -55.58 -1.05 -17.36
CA LEU A 646 -55.74 -2.40 -16.83
C LEU A 646 -57.20 -2.85 -16.84
N ASP A 647 -57.41 -4.15 -17.10
CA ASP A 647 -58.67 -4.82 -16.80
C ASP A 647 -58.69 -5.22 -15.31
N LEU A 648 -59.63 -4.62 -14.57
CA LEU A 648 -59.75 -4.80 -13.12
C LEU A 648 -61.00 -5.60 -12.73
N ASP A 649 -61.92 -5.90 -13.66
CA ASP A 649 -63.20 -6.54 -13.33
C ASP A 649 -62.98 -7.95 -12.78
N GLY A 650 -63.47 -8.19 -11.56
CA GLY A 650 -63.30 -9.46 -10.85
C GLY A 650 -61.85 -9.80 -10.46
N LYS A 651 -60.88 -8.89 -10.65
CA LYS A 651 -59.47 -9.10 -10.29
C LYS A 651 -59.17 -8.63 -8.88
N ARG A 652 -58.25 -9.31 -8.21
CA ARG A 652 -57.63 -8.83 -6.97
C ARG A 652 -56.47 -7.90 -7.34
N VAL A 653 -56.41 -6.72 -6.75
CA VAL A 653 -55.41 -5.69 -7.05
C VAL A 653 -54.43 -5.56 -5.89
N PHE A 654 -53.15 -5.84 -6.10
CA PHE A 654 -52.11 -5.52 -5.12
C PHE A 654 -51.57 -4.13 -5.42
N MET A 655 -51.81 -3.19 -4.51
CA MET A 655 -51.46 -1.79 -4.69
C MET A 655 -50.44 -1.34 -3.65
N ARG A 656 -49.28 -0.90 -4.14
CA ARG A 656 -48.21 -0.34 -3.32
C ARG A 656 -48.40 1.17 -3.18
N CYS A 657 -48.74 1.62 -1.98
CA CYS A 657 -49.00 3.03 -1.67
C CYS A 657 -47.90 3.60 -0.76
N ASP A 658 -47.75 4.92 -0.77
CA ASP A 658 -46.88 5.64 0.16
C ASP A 658 -47.69 6.22 1.33
N PHE A 659 -47.79 5.48 2.43
CA PHE A 659 -48.47 5.88 3.66
C PHE A 659 -47.49 6.21 4.79
N ASN A 660 -46.28 6.65 4.43
CA ASN A 660 -45.31 7.15 5.39
C ASN A 660 -45.69 8.58 5.84
N VAL A 661 -46.77 8.67 6.62
CA VAL A 661 -47.36 9.94 7.10
C VAL A 661 -46.66 10.45 8.36
N PRO A 662 -46.54 11.78 8.52
CA PRO A 662 -46.01 12.35 9.77
C PRO A 662 -47.01 12.12 10.91
N GLN A 663 -46.50 11.59 12.01
CA GLN A 663 -47.27 11.36 13.23
C GLN A 663 -46.78 12.26 14.36
N ASP A 664 -47.70 12.65 15.23
CA ASP A 664 -47.38 13.36 16.46
C ASP A 664 -46.49 12.47 17.33
N LYS A 665 -45.35 13.01 17.77
CA LYS A 665 -44.33 12.21 18.48
C LYS A 665 -44.81 11.70 19.85
N SER A 666 -45.84 12.31 20.43
CA SER A 666 -46.38 11.99 21.76
C SER A 666 -47.62 11.11 21.70
N THR A 667 -48.50 11.32 20.72
CA THR A 667 -49.80 10.63 20.62
C THR A 667 -49.88 9.58 19.51
N GLY A 668 -48.95 9.59 18.55
CA GLY A 668 -48.98 8.70 17.38
C GLY A 668 -50.08 9.01 16.36
N ALA A 669 -50.87 10.07 16.60
CA ALA A 669 -51.91 10.52 15.71
C ALA A 669 -51.32 11.09 14.41
N ILE A 670 -52.03 10.89 13.29
CA ILE A 670 -51.62 11.41 11.98
C ILE A 670 -51.78 12.93 11.99
N THR A 671 -50.69 13.66 11.75
CA THR A 671 -50.68 15.13 11.73
C THR A 671 -50.98 15.71 10.35
N ASN A 672 -50.69 14.96 9.29
CA ASN A 672 -50.99 15.34 7.91
C ASN A 672 -51.41 14.10 7.08
N PRO A 673 -52.67 14.01 6.64
CA PRO A 673 -53.18 12.88 5.85
C PRO A 673 -52.91 13.00 4.34
N ALA A 674 -52.18 14.01 3.86
CA ALA A 674 -52.00 14.29 2.43
C ALA A 674 -51.54 13.07 1.60
N ARG A 675 -50.63 12.25 2.13
CA ARG A 675 -50.15 11.04 1.43
C ARG A 675 -51.24 9.97 1.29
N ILE A 676 -52.13 9.85 2.28
CA ILE A 676 -53.29 8.93 2.23
C ILE A 676 -54.29 9.44 1.19
N VAL A 677 -54.60 10.73 1.23
CA VAL A 677 -55.52 11.39 0.29
C VAL A 677 -55.04 11.23 -1.15
N ALA A 678 -53.73 11.33 -1.39
CA ALA A 678 -53.15 11.21 -2.73
C ALA A 678 -53.30 9.82 -3.37
N ALA A 679 -53.46 8.75 -2.59
CA ALA A 679 -53.69 7.40 -3.09
C ALA A 679 -55.18 7.08 -3.37
N LEU A 680 -56.12 7.87 -2.81
CA LEU A 680 -57.56 7.63 -2.94
C LEU A 680 -58.06 7.53 -4.38
N PRO A 681 -57.58 8.34 -5.35
CA PRO A 681 -58.03 8.22 -6.74
C PRO A 681 -57.78 6.82 -7.32
N SER A 682 -56.62 6.23 -7.06
CA SER A 682 -56.28 4.88 -7.55
C SER A 682 -57.14 3.81 -6.89
N ILE A 683 -57.35 3.93 -5.58
CA ILE A 683 -58.16 2.99 -4.79
C ILE A 683 -59.63 3.04 -5.26
N LYS A 684 -60.21 4.23 -5.35
CA LYS A 684 -61.60 4.43 -5.78
C LYS A 684 -61.82 3.92 -7.20
N TYR A 685 -60.90 4.22 -8.12
CA TYR A 685 -60.99 3.72 -9.49
C TYR A 685 -60.98 2.20 -9.57
N ALA A 686 -60.12 1.52 -8.81
CA ALA A 686 -60.11 0.06 -8.79
C ALA A 686 -61.46 -0.52 -8.31
N LEU A 687 -62.07 0.10 -7.30
CA LEU A 687 -63.39 -0.29 -6.80
C LEU A 687 -64.51 -0.01 -7.81
N GLU A 688 -64.48 1.15 -8.48
CA GLU A 688 -65.42 1.54 -9.53
C GLU A 688 -65.36 0.60 -10.75
N GLN A 689 -64.17 0.11 -11.08
CA GLN A 689 -63.94 -0.90 -12.12
C GLN A 689 -64.22 -2.34 -11.65
N LYS A 690 -64.96 -2.52 -10.54
CA LYS A 690 -65.41 -3.81 -10.01
C LYS A 690 -64.28 -4.78 -9.67
N ALA A 691 -63.15 -4.27 -9.16
CA ALA A 691 -62.12 -5.12 -8.57
C ALA A 691 -62.72 -6.02 -7.48
N ARG A 692 -62.35 -7.30 -7.49
CA ARG A 692 -62.79 -8.28 -6.49
C ARG A 692 -62.32 -7.88 -5.09
N SER A 693 -61.09 -7.39 -4.98
CA SER A 693 -60.52 -6.80 -3.76
C SER A 693 -59.34 -5.88 -4.10
N VAL A 694 -59.05 -4.94 -3.19
CA VAL A 694 -57.88 -4.05 -3.26
C VAL A 694 -57.02 -4.27 -2.03
N VAL A 695 -55.85 -4.89 -2.22
CA VAL A 695 -54.86 -5.18 -1.16
C VAL A 695 -53.79 -4.09 -1.17
N LEU A 696 -53.83 -3.23 -0.18
CA LEU A 696 -52.92 -2.11 0.02
C LEU A 696 -51.74 -2.54 0.87
N CYS A 697 -50.53 -2.16 0.45
CA CYS A 697 -49.34 -2.33 1.27
C CYS A 697 -48.55 -1.03 1.34
N SER A 698 -47.94 -0.75 2.49
CA SER A 698 -47.10 0.43 2.66
C SER A 698 -45.94 0.19 3.63
N HIS A 699 -45.23 1.27 3.97
CA HIS A 699 -44.25 1.29 5.04
C HIS A 699 -44.44 2.56 5.86
N LEU A 700 -44.00 2.53 7.11
CA LEU A 700 -44.00 3.69 8.00
C LEU A 700 -42.68 3.74 8.78
N GLY A 701 -42.01 4.89 8.74
CA GLY A 701 -40.77 5.10 9.47
C GLY A 701 -39.62 4.16 9.09
N ARG A 702 -38.75 3.88 10.07
CA ARG A 702 -37.54 3.04 9.95
C ARG A 702 -37.51 2.00 11.08
N PRO A 703 -38.33 0.94 10.98
CA PRO A 703 -38.29 -0.17 11.92
C PRO A 703 -37.08 -1.11 11.72
N ASP A 704 -36.30 -0.91 10.64
CA ASP A 704 -35.06 -1.62 10.33
C ASP A 704 -35.19 -3.16 10.35
N GLY A 705 -36.28 -3.71 9.82
CA GLY A 705 -36.51 -5.15 9.74
C GLY A 705 -37.01 -5.80 11.03
N ARG A 706 -37.56 -5.00 11.96
CA ARG A 706 -38.11 -5.47 13.24
C ARG A 706 -39.50 -4.93 13.49
N ARG A 707 -40.35 -5.74 14.12
CA ARG A 707 -41.66 -5.29 14.57
C ARG A 707 -41.53 -4.27 15.71
N ASN A 708 -42.17 -3.12 15.57
CA ASN A 708 -42.17 -2.06 16.58
C ASN A 708 -43.49 -1.30 16.53
N ASP A 709 -44.30 -1.40 17.57
CA ASP A 709 -45.66 -0.85 17.63
C ASP A 709 -45.74 0.64 17.29
N LYS A 710 -44.67 1.42 17.53
CA LYS A 710 -44.57 2.82 17.14
C LYS A 710 -44.77 3.06 15.64
N PHE A 711 -44.42 2.08 14.81
CA PHE A 711 -44.44 2.18 13.35
C PHE A 711 -45.56 1.33 12.71
N SER A 712 -46.59 0.96 13.46
CA SER A 712 -47.73 0.21 12.91
C SER A 712 -48.56 1.08 11.96
N LEU A 713 -49.09 0.47 10.89
CA LEU A 713 -50.00 1.11 9.95
C LEU A 713 -51.47 1.08 10.41
N LYS A 714 -51.77 0.56 11.61
CA LYS A 714 -53.14 0.52 12.13
C LYS A 714 -53.83 1.90 12.17
N PRO A 715 -53.20 3.00 12.62
CA PRO A 715 -53.82 4.33 12.58
C PRO A 715 -54.10 4.83 11.14
N VAL A 716 -53.31 4.35 10.17
CA VAL A 716 -53.54 4.65 8.75
C VAL A 716 -54.79 3.93 8.25
N ALA A 717 -55.08 2.70 8.71
CA ALA A 717 -56.31 2.01 8.36
C ALA A 717 -57.56 2.78 8.80
N GLU A 718 -57.53 3.33 10.03
CA GLU A 718 -58.63 4.11 10.61
C GLU A 718 -58.88 5.41 9.83
N GLU A 719 -57.82 6.15 9.49
CA GLU A 719 -57.95 7.37 8.68
C GLU A 719 -58.35 7.04 7.23
N LEU A 720 -57.86 5.93 6.66
CA LEU A 720 -58.25 5.50 5.32
C LEU A 720 -59.74 5.11 5.25
N GLU A 721 -60.25 4.41 6.26
CA GLU A 721 -61.67 4.06 6.39
C GLU A 721 -62.54 5.32 6.44
N LYS A 722 -62.11 6.33 7.21
CA LYS A 722 -62.79 7.64 7.29
C LYS A 722 -62.79 8.38 5.94
N GLN A 723 -61.68 8.36 5.19
CA GLN A 723 -61.55 9.07 3.92
C GLN A 723 -62.25 8.36 2.74
N LEU A 724 -62.33 7.02 2.77
CA LEU A 724 -63.01 6.22 1.76
C LEU A 724 -64.52 6.10 2.01
N GLY A 725 -64.97 6.12 3.27
CA GLY A 725 -66.34 5.82 3.64
C GLY A 725 -66.70 4.33 3.52
N THR A 726 -65.68 3.46 3.40
CA THR A 726 -65.80 2.00 3.28
C THR A 726 -64.91 1.35 4.32
N LYS A 727 -65.38 0.24 4.91
CA LYS A 727 -64.63 -0.53 5.90
C LYS A 727 -63.27 -0.99 5.35
N VAL A 728 -62.19 -0.72 6.08
CA VAL A 728 -60.83 -1.16 5.73
C VAL A 728 -60.40 -2.29 6.66
N GLN A 729 -60.17 -3.48 6.10
CA GLN A 729 -59.69 -4.61 6.88
C GLN A 729 -58.17 -4.52 7.08
N PHE A 730 -57.74 -4.24 8.31
CA PHE A 730 -56.32 -4.25 8.68
C PHE A 730 -55.84 -5.66 9.06
N LEU A 731 -54.69 -6.07 8.54
CA LEU A 731 -54.03 -7.33 8.89
C LEU A 731 -52.75 -7.07 9.69
N ASN A 732 -52.48 -7.91 10.69
CA ASN A 732 -51.35 -7.73 11.63
C ASN A 732 -49.98 -8.15 11.06
N ASP A 733 -49.96 -8.61 9.81
CA ASP A 733 -48.76 -8.98 9.04
C ASP A 733 -49.02 -8.69 7.54
N CYS A 734 -47.99 -8.80 6.71
CA CYS A 734 -48.06 -8.53 5.28
C CYS A 734 -47.78 -9.75 4.38
N VAL A 735 -47.34 -10.86 4.96
CA VAL A 735 -47.03 -12.12 4.25
C VAL A 735 -47.44 -13.32 5.11
N GLY A 736 -47.38 -14.52 4.54
CA GLY A 736 -47.66 -15.77 5.26
C GLY A 736 -49.06 -16.32 5.04
N GLU A 737 -49.29 -17.55 5.49
CA GLU A 737 -50.47 -18.35 5.12
C GLU A 737 -51.79 -17.72 5.55
N GLU A 738 -51.84 -17.09 6.73
CA GLU A 738 -53.05 -16.41 7.23
C GLU A 738 -53.42 -15.20 6.36
N VAL A 739 -52.44 -14.37 6.00
CA VAL A 739 -52.63 -13.21 5.11
C VAL A 739 -53.05 -13.68 3.72
N GLU A 740 -52.40 -14.72 3.19
CA GLU A 740 -52.72 -15.31 1.89
C GLU A 740 -54.18 -15.80 1.83
N LYS A 741 -54.66 -16.52 2.85
CA LYS A 741 -56.04 -17.00 2.94
C LYS A 741 -57.07 -15.87 2.94
N VAL A 742 -56.82 -14.82 3.74
CA VAL A 742 -57.74 -13.68 3.81
C VAL A 742 -57.81 -12.94 2.47
N CYS A 743 -56.67 -12.66 1.85
CA CYS A 743 -56.62 -11.97 0.55
C CYS A 743 -57.22 -12.79 -0.60
N GLN A 744 -57.17 -14.13 -0.54
CA GLN A 744 -57.80 -15.02 -1.54
C GLN A 744 -59.33 -15.11 -1.37
N ALA A 745 -59.81 -15.13 -0.12
CA ALA A 745 -61.24 -15.21 0.19
C ALA A 745 -61.98 -13.86 0.02
N ALA A 746 -61.25 -12.76 -0.12
CA ALA A 746 -61.83 -11.43 -0.28
C ALA A 746 -62.67 -11.31 -1.57
N GLU A 747 -63.88 -10.77 -1.42
CA GLU A 747 -64.87 -10.57 -2.49
C GLU A 747 -65.64 -9.26 -2.26
N GLY A 748 -66.41 -8.83 -3.26
CA GLY A 748 -67.30 -7.68 -3.12
C GLY A 748 -66.60 -6.31 -3.01
N GLY A 749 -65.38 -6.18 -3.54
CA GLY A 749 -64.63 -4.91 -3.49
C GLY A 749 -64.01 -4.62 -2.12
N ALA A 750 -63.68 -5.66 -1.34
CA ALA A 750 -63.05 -5.50 -0.03
C ALA A 750 -61.71 -4.73 -0.14
N VAL A 751 -61.51 -3.75 0.75
CA VAL A 751 -60.25 -2.99 0.88
C VAL A 751 -59.48 -3.54 2.08
N ILE A 752 -58.26 -4.03 1.84
CA ILE A 752 -57.41 -4.67 2.85
C ILE A 752 -56.13 -3.84 2.98
N LEU A 753 -55.74 -3.47 4.21
CA LEU A 753 -54.44 -2.85 4.49
C LEU A 753 -53.55 -3.83 5.24
N LEU A 754 -52.39 -4.15 4.65
CA LEU A 754 -51.35 -4.96 5.28
C LEU A 754 -50.56 -4.14 6.31
N GLU A 755 -49.96 -4.83 7.28
CA GLU A 755 -49.01 -4.22 8.21
C GLU A 755 -47.73 -3.73 7.49
N ASN A 756 -46.95 -2.90 8.19
CA ASN A 756 -45.72 -2.27 7.72
C ASN A 756 -44.71 -3.27 7.12
N LEU A 757 -44.47 -3.17 5.81
CA LEU A 757 -43.55 -4.10 5.11
C LEU A 757 -42.12 -4.09 5.67
N ARG A 758 -41.66 -2.96 6.24
CA ARG A 758 -40.30 -2.86 6.78
C ARG A 758 -40.12 -3.56 8.14
N TYR A 759 -41.17 -4.18 8.69
CA TYR A 759 -41.01 -5.14 9.79
C TYR A 759 -40.28 -6.41 9.33
N HIS A 760 -40.28 -6.70 8.03
CA HIS A 760 -39.53 -7.78 7.43
C HIS A 760 -38.23 -7.24 6.83
N VAL A 761 -37.10 -7.83 7.21
CA VAL A 761 -35.77 -7.42 6.71
C VAL A 761 -35.64 -7.63 5.20
N GLU A 762 -36.44 -8.55 4.66
CA GLU A 762 -36.55 -8.92 3.25
C GLU A 762 -37.11 -7.79 2.36
N GLU A 763 -37.82 -6.81 2.93
CA GLU A 763 -38.33 -5.66 2.17
C GLU A 763 -37.18 -4.76 1.70
N GLU A 764 -36.28 -4.35 2.61
CA GLU A 764 -35.13 -3.49 2.29
C GLU A 764 -33.86 -4.28 1.94
N GLY A 765 -33.85 -5.59 2.23
CA GLY A 765 -32.71 -6.49 2.05
C GLY A 765 -31.63 -6.33 3.13
N LYS A 766 -31.85 -5.45 4.11
CA LYS A 766 -30.94 -5.14 5.23
C LYS A 766 -31.73 -4.53 6.39
N GLY A 767 -31.20 -4.65 7.61
CA GLY A 767 -31.85 -4.17 8.82
C GLY A 767 -30.90 -4.14 10.01
N VAL A 768 -31.48 -4.14 11.21
CA VAL A 768 -30.76 -4.15 12.48
C VAL A 768 -31.39 -5.20 13.41
N ASP A 769 -30.57 -6.03 14.06
CA ASP A 769 -31.04 -7.02 15.04
C ASP A 769 -31.38 -6.40 16.40
N GLU A 770 -31.85 -7.22 17.35
CA GLU A 770 -32.17 -6.79 18.72
C GLU A 770 -30.99 -6.17 19.46
N ALA A 771 -29.76 -6.59 19.17
CA ALA A 771 -28.53 -6.10 19.78
C ALA A 771 -27.97 -4.82 19.13
N GLY A 772 -28.60 -4.33 18.04
CA GLY A 772 -28.14 -3.13 17.33
C GLY A 772 -27.14 -3.41 16.21
N ASN A 773 -26.89 -4.68 15.86
CA ASN A 773 -25.98 -5.04 14.77
C ASN A 773 -26.68 -4.95 13.41
N LYS A 774 -25.94 -4.51 12.41
CA LYS A 774 -26.42 -4.47 11.02
C LYS A 774 -26.57 -5.90 10.49
N ILE A 775 -27.75 -6.25 10.01
CA ILE A 775 -28.05 -7.54 9.39
C ILE A 775 -28.37 -7.35 7.90
N LYS A 776 -28.11 -8.39 7.11
CA LYS A 776 -28.44 -8.45 5.68
C LYS A 776 -29.34 -9.66 5.44
N ALA A 777 -30.41 -9.47 4.66
CA ALA A 777 -31.35 -10.54 4.36
C ALA A 777 -30.71 -11.59 3.45
N ASP A 778 -31.02 -12.86 3.68
CA ASP A 778 -30.65 -13.96 2.79
C ASP A 778 -31.40 -13.81 1.45
N PRO A 779 -30.73 -13.85 0.28
CA PRO A 779 -31.39 -13.81 -1.02
C PRO A 779 -32.52 -14.85 -1.20
N ALA A 780 -32.41 -16.02 -0.58
CA ALA A 780 -33.46 -17.04 -0.60
C ALA A 780 -34.71 -16.57 0.15
N HIS A 781 -34.55 -15.95 1.33
CA HIS A 781 -35.66 -15.42 2.11
C HIS A 781 -36.31 -14.21 1.42
N VAL A 782 -35.51 -13.34 0.78
CA VAL A 782 -36.05 -12.24 -0.06
C VAL A 782 -36.93 -12.78 -1.18
N LYS A 783 -36.51 -13.87 -1.83
CA LYS A 783 -37.30 -14.53 -2.87
C LYS A 783 -38.62 -15.08 -2.32
N THR A 784 -38.58 -15.80 -1.20
CA THR A 784 -39.78 -16.34 -0.55
C THR A 784 -40.75 -15.24 -0.11
N PHE A 785 -40.23 -14.13 0.42
CA PHE A 785 -41.02 -12.96 0.79
C PHE A 785 -41.76 -12.37 -0.42
N ARG A 786 -41.05 -12.18 -1.55
CA ARG A 786 -41.65 -11.70 -2.82
C ARG A 786 -42.67 -12.67 -3.39
N GLU A 787 -42.43 -13.97 -3.31
CA GLU A 787 -43.39 -15.00 -3.72
C GLU A 787 -44.67 -14.97 -2.88
N SER A 788 -44.57 -14.70 -1.57
CA SER A 788 -45.75 -14.53 -0.71
C SER A 788 -46.56 -13.29 -1.10
N LEU A 789 -45.90 -12.13 -1.29
CA LEU A 789 -46.56 -10.91 -1.78
C LEU A 789 -47.28 -11.14 -3.11
N ARG A 790 -46.66 -11.87 -4.04
CA ARG A 790 -47.25 -12.21 -5.34
C ARG A 790 -48.58 -12.96 -5.23
N LYS A 791 -48.76 -13.83 -4.24
CA LYS A 791 -49.99 -14.64 -4.09
C LYS A 791 -51.21 -13.83 -3.63
N LEU A 792 -50.99 -12.62 -3.11
CA LEU A 792 -52.04 -11.81 -2.50
C LEU A 792 -53.02 -11.23 -3.53
N ALA A 793 -52.64 -11.14 -4.81
CA ALA A 793 -53.50 -10.57 -5.84
C ALA A 793 -53.18 -11.08 -7.26
N ASP A 794 -53.92 -10.59 -8.25
CA ASP A 794 -53.79 -11.00 -9.65
C ASP A 794 -53.04 -9.97 -10.50
N VAL A 795 -53.23 -8.68 -10.23
CA VAL A 795 -52.54 -7.55 -10.90
C VAL A 795 -51.77 -6.69 -9.89
N TYR A 796 -50.68 -6.07 -10.35
CA TYR A 796 -49.83 -5.20 -9.53
C TYR A 796 -49.96 -3.74 -9.95
N VAL A 797 -50.15 -2.86 -8.97
CA VAL A 797 -50.21 -1.41 -9.16
C VAL A 797 -49.21 -0.74 -8.23
N ASN A 798 -48.27 0.01 -8.77
CA ASN A 798 -47.38 0.86 -7.99
C ASN A 798 -47.87 2.30 -8.00
N ASP A 799 -48.26 2.82 -6.85
CA ASP A 799 -48.66 4.21 -6.66
C ASP A 799 -47.75 4.95 -5.65
N ALA A 800 -46.57 4.39 -5.39
CA ALA A 800 -45.61 4.88 -4.39
C ALA A 800 -44.33 5.42 -5.05
N PHE A 801 -44.44 6.54 -5.76
CA PHE A 801 -43.29 7.17 -6.44
C PHE A 801 -42.12 7.48 -5.49
N GLY A 802 -42.41 7.93 -4.27
CA GLY A 802 -41.39 8.24 -3.25
C GLY A 802 -40.47 7.09 -2.87
N THR A 803 -40.86 5.84 -3.14
CA THR A 803 -40.02 4.64 -2.92
C THR A 803 -39.46 4.03 -4.20
N ALA A 804 -39.80 4.56 -5.37
CA ALA A 804 -39.45 3.95 -6.66
C ALA A 804 -37.95 3.94 -6.98
N HIS A 805 -37.15 4.79 -6.34
CA HIS A 805 -35.68 4.78 -6.43
C HIS A 805 -35.03 3.58 -5.71
N ARG A 806 -35.79 2.84 -4.91
CA ARG A 806 -35.27 1.72 -4.12
C ARG A 806 -35.65 0.39 -4.76
N ALA A 807 -34.68 -0.50 -4.88
CA ALA A 807 -34.90 -1.88 -5.35
C ALA A 807 -35.45 -2.80 -4.24
N HIS A 808 -36.45 -2.31 -3.49
CA HIS A 808 -37.10 -3.04 -2.41
C HIS A 808 -38.09 -4.06 -2.94
N SER A 809 -38.38 -5.10 -2.16
CA SER A 809 -39.22 -6.23 -2.60
C SER A 809 -40.58 -5.81 -3.14
N SER A 810 -41.28 -4.91 -2.44
CA SER A 810 -42.58 -4.38 -2.89
C SER A 810 -42.56 -3.49 -4.14
N MET A 811 -41.39 -2.96 -4.53
CA MET A 811 -41.23 -2.09 -5.71
C MET A 811 -41.10 -2.88 -7.01
N MET A 812 -40.67 -4.15 -6.94
CA MET A 812 -40.28 -4.92 -8.12
C MET A 812 -41.47 -5.58 -8.84
N GLY A 813 -42.60 -5.78 -8.14
CA GLY A 813 -43.77 -6.46 -8.69
C GLY A 813 -43.47 -7.85 -9.26
N GLU A 814 -42.47 -8.55 -8.73
CA GLU A 814 -41.97 -9.81 -9.30
C GLU A 814 -43.07 -10.88 -9.35
N GLY A 815 -43.15 -11.57 -10.49
CA GLY A 815 -44.13 -12.62 -10.74
C GLY A 815 -45.50 -12.14 -11.26
N TYR A 816 -45.80 -10.84 -11.25
CA TYR A 816 -47.02 -10.30 -11.87
C TYR A 816 -46.80 -10.06 -13.37
N GLU A 817 -47.76 -10.48 -14.20
CA GLU A 817 -47.69 -10.30 -15.66
C GLU A 817 -47.92 -8.83 -16.06
N GLN A 818 -48.91 -8.19 -15.43
CA GLN A 818 -49.25 -6.78 -15.64
C GLN A 818 -48.90 -5.96 -14.40
N ARG A 819 -48.02 -4.97 -14.60
CA ARG A 819 -47.50 -4.09 -13.55
C ARG A 819 -47.74 -2.64 -13.98
N ALA A 820 -48.72 -1.97 -13.37
CA ALA A 820 -49.13 -0.64 -13.80
C ALA A 820 -48.76 0.46 -12.81
N ALA A 821 -48.63 1.68 -13.33
CA ALA A 821 -48.56 2.91 -12.56
C ALA A 821 -49.95 3.31 -12.07
N GLY A 822 -50.12 3.51 -10.76
CA GLY A 822 -51.29 4.19 -10.21
C GLY A 822 -51.35 5.67 -10.65
N PHE A 823 -52.43 6.39 -10.33
CA PHE A 823 -52.60 7.76 -10.82
C PHE A 823 -51.58 8.75 -10.25
N LEU A 824 -51.14 8.59 -9.00
CA LEU A 824 -50.10 9.42 -8.41
C LEU A 824 -48.79 9.20 -9.16
N LEU A 825 -48.37 7.94 -9.31
CA LEU A 825 -47.12 7.62 -10.01
C LEU A 825 -47.19 8.00 -11.50
N LYS A 826 -48.33 7.79 -12.18
CA LYS A 826 -48.57 8.24 -13.55
C LYS A 826 -48.41 9.76 -13.69
N LYS A 827 -48.96 10.54 -12.74
CA LYS A 827 -48.83 12.00 -12.73
C LYS A 827 -47.36 12.41 -12.59
N GLU A 828 -46.61 11.78 -11.69
CA GLU A 828 -45.17 12.01 -11.53
C GLU A 828 -44.42 11.74 -12.84
N LEU A 829 -44.62 10.56 -13.45
CA LEU A 829 -43.98 10.21 -14.73
C LEU A 829 -44.35 11.18 -15.86
N THR A 830 -45.61 11.63 -15.92
CA THR A 830 -46.08 12.57 -16.94
C THR A 830 -45.37 13.90 -16.83
N TYR A 831 -45.25 14.47 -15.62
CA TYR A 831 -44.59 15.76 -15.42
C TYR A 831 -43.07 15.66 -15.55
N PHE A 832 -42.43 14.60 -15.03
CA PHE A 832 -40.99 14.43 -15.23
C PHE A 832 -40.61 14.11 -16.67
N SER A 833 -41.44 13.40 -17.44
CA SER A 833 -41.24 13.19 -18.88
C SER A 833 -41.25 14.52 -19.65
N LYS A 834 -42.13 15.47 -19.27
CA LYS A 834 -42.09 16.84 -19.83
C LYS A 834 -40.78 17.56 -19.56
N ALA A 835 -40.09 17.28 -18.46
CA ALA A 835 -38.81 17.89 -18.13
C ALA A 835 -37.58 17.16 -18.73
N LEU A 836 -37.68 15.84 -18.93
CA LEU A 836 -36.53 15.00 -19.26
C LEU A 836 -36.48 14.54 -20.73
N ASP A 837 -37.62 14.40 -21.43
CA ASP A 837 -37.63 13.88 -22.80
C ASP A 837 -37.56 14.97 -23.86
N ASN A 838 -38.47 15.95 -23.82
CA ASN A 838 -38.48 17.09 -24.75
C ASN A 838 -39.00 18.35 -24.05
N PRO A 839 -38.17 18.99 -23.21
CA PRO A 839 -38.59 20.13 -22.40
C PRO A 839 -38.94 21.36 -23.23
N GLU A 840 -39.98 22.06 -22.82
CA GLU A 840 -40.29 23.39 -23.34
C GLU A 840 -39.22 24.40 -22.90
N ARG A 841 -38.70 25.18 -23.85
CA ARG A 841 -37.61 26.12 -23.61
C ARG A 841 -38.07 27.59 -23.63
N PRO A 842 -37.53 28.48 -22.78
CA PRO A 842 -36.38 28.23 -21.88
C PRO A 842 -36.72 27.37 -20.67
N PHE A 843 -35.88 26.36 -20.41
CA PHE A 843 -35.97 25.45 -19.28
C PHE A 843 -35.06 25.92 -18.14
N LEU A 844 -35.64 26.22 -16.98
CA LEU A 844 -34.96 26.66 -15.77
C LEU A 844 -34.93 25.55 -14.70
N ALA A 845 -33.75 25.33 -14.13
CA ALA A 845 -33.58 24.65 -12.85
C ALA A 845 -33.33 25.66 -11.72
N ILE A 846 -34.07 25.56 -10.63
CA ILE A 846 -33.82 26.31 -9.39
C ILE A 846 -33.35 25.32 -8.34
N LEU A 847 -32.11 25.46 -7.87
CA LEU A 847 -31.48 24.56 -6.92
C LEU A 847 -31.11 25.31 -5.65
N GLY A 848 -31.43 24.72 -4.50
CA GLY A 848 -31.11 25.31 -3.20
C GLY A 848 -30.86 24.26 -2.13
N GLY A 849 -30.83 24.70 -0.87
CA GLY A 849 -30.50 23.86 0.29
C GLY A 849 -29.08 24.09 0.82
N ALA A 850 -28.63 23.21 1.72
CA ALA A 850 -27.50 23.47 2.60
C ALA A 850 -26.12 23.11 2.03
N LYS A 851 -25.99 22.01 1.26
CA LYS A 851 -24.70 21.42 0.87
C LYS A 851 -24.60 21.16 -0.63
N VAL A 852 -23.41 21.39 -1.20
CA VAL A 852 -23.13 21.16 -2.63
C VAL A 852 -22.90 19.68 -2.92
N ALA A 853 -22.20 18.97 -2.02
CA ALA A 853 -21.83 17.57 -2.16
C ALA A 853 -23.03 16.65 -2.38
N ASP A 854 -24.16 16.96 -1.75
CA ASP A 854 -25.41 16.20 -1.87
C ASP A 854 -26.11 16.42 -3.22
N LYS A 855 -25.68 17.42 -4.00
CA LYS A 855 -26.34 17.88 -5.23
C LYS A 855 -25.45 17.82 -6.48
N ILE A 856 -24.20 17.36 -6.36
CA ILE A 856 -23.23 17.32 -7.47
C ILE A 856 -23.83 16.66 -8.71
N LYS A 857 -24.31 15.42 -8.56
CA LYS A 857 -24.86 14.63 -9.66
C LYS A 857 -26.09 15.27 -10.27
N LEU A 858 -26.92 15.92 -9.44
CA LEU A 858 -28.09 16.64 -9.90
C LEU A 858 -27.67 17.83 -10.77
N ILE A 859 -26.75 18.67 -10.29
CA ILE A 859 -26.26 19.82 -11.04
C ILE A 859 -25.64 19.34 -12.35
N GLU A 860 -24.75 18.36 -12.30
CA GLU A 860 -24.10 17.81 -13.50
C GLU A 860 -25.09 17.34 -14.55
N ASN A 861 -26.11 16.57 -14.16
CA ASN A 861 -27.11 16.06 -15.12
C ASN A 861 -28.04 17.17 -15.62
N MET A 862 -28.45 18.09 -14.75
CA MET A 862 -29.33 19.20 -15.12
C MET A 862 -28.63 20.18 -16.07
N LEU A 863 -27.32 20.40 -15.93
CA LEU A 863 -26.53 21.22 -16.86
C LEU A 863 -26.52 20.69 -18.31
N ASP A 864 -26.83 19.41 -18.52
CA ASP A 864 -26.98 18.85 -19.87
C ASP A 864 -28.36 19.10 -20.49
N GLN A 865 -29.33 19.57 -19.69
CA GLN A 865 -30.75 19.69 -20.09
C GLN A 865 -31.26 21.13 -20.10
N VAL A 866 -30.90 21.93 -19.10
CA VAL A 866 -31.47 23.26 -18.87
C VAL A 866 -30.82 24.35 -19.72
N ASP A 867 -31.55 25.45 -19.93
CA ASP A 867 -31.00 26.68 -20.52
C ASP A 867 -30.50 27.64 -19.42
N LYS A 868 -31.15 27.59 -18.24
CA LYS A 868 -30.84 28.47 -17.10
C LYS A 868 -30.78 27.67 -15.80
N MET A 869 -29.91 28.06 -14.88
CA MET A 869 -29.80 27.45 -13.56
C MET A 869 -29.61 28.50 -12.47
N ILE A 870 -30.53 28.56 -11.52
CA ILE A 870 -30.39 29.35 -10.29
C ILE A 870 -29.82 28.44 -9.19
N VAL A 871 -28.80 28.91 -8.48
CA VAL A 871 -28.27 28.25 -7.27
C VAL A 871 -28.39 29.21 -6.08
N GLY A 872 -29.25 28.87 -5.12
CA GLY A 872 -29.49 29.61 -3.89
C GLY A 872 -29.24 28.79 -2.61
N GLY A 873 -29.68 29.28 -1.46
CA GLY A 873 -29.52 28.59 -0.17
C GLY A 873 -28.08 28.56 0.34
N GLY A 874 -27.83 27.75 1.38
CA GLY A 874 -26.51 27.60 2.00
C GLY A 874 -25.41 27.13 1.04
N MET A 875 -25.76 26.35 0.03
CA MET A 875 -24.80 25.88 -0.97
C MET A 875 -24.22 27.00 -1.85
N ALA A 876 -24.94 28.12 -2.02
CA ALA A 876 -24.47 29.25 -2.82
C ALA A 876 -23.20 29.90 -2.24
N TYR A 877 -23.02 29.90 -0.91
CA TYR A 877 -21.83 30.44 -0.26
C TYR A 877 -20.56 29.67 -0.62
N THR A 878 -20.68 28.36 -0.84
CA THR A 878 -19.54 27.54 -1.32
C THR A 878 -19.16 27.94 -2.74
N PHE A 879 -20.14 28.15 -3.63
CA PHE A 879 -19.88 28.64 -4.99
C PHE A 879 -19.23 30.03 -4.99
N LEU A 880 -19.74 30.96 -4.18
CA LEU A 880 -19.24 32.34 -4.13
C LEU A 880 -17.86 32.45 -3.48
N LYS A 881 -17.58 31.63 -2.46
CA LYS A 881 -16.25 31.56 -1.84
C LYS A 881 -15.20 31.04 -2.83
N VAL A 882 -15.53 30.02 -3.62
CA VAL A 882 -14.58 29.47 -4.61
C VAL A 882 -14.44 30.38 -5.83
N SER A 883 -15.56 30.74 -6.47
CA SER A 883 -15.54 31.45 -7.76
C SER A 883 -15.22 32.94 -7.67
N LYS A 884 -15.54 33.59 -6.54
CA LYS A 884 -15.36 35.04 -6.34
C LYS A 884 -14.46 35.39 -5.16
N ASN A 885 -13.92 34.39 -4.45
CA ASN A 885 -13.12 34.60 -3.24
C ASN A 885 -13.84 35.47 -2.18
N MET A 886 -15.16 35.35 -2.11
CA MET A 886 -16.01 36.14 -1.20
C MET A 886 -15.78 35.71 0.26
N SER A 887 -15.66 36.68 1.18
CA SER A 887 -15.74 36.38 2.62
C SER A 887 -17.17 35.97 2.99
N ILE A 888 -17.32 34.83 3.66
CA ILE A 888 -18.65 34.27 3.99
C ILE A 888 -18.94 34.24 5.50
N GLY A 889 -18.07 34.78 6.34
CA GLY A 889 -18.17 34.66 7.80
C GLY A 889 -18.35 33.19 8.24
N ASP A 890 -19.36 32.95 9.08
CA ASP A 890 -19.74 31.64 9.61
C ASP A 890 -20.82 30.94 8.76
N SER A 891 -21.05 31.40 7.52
CA SER A 891 -22.00 30.76 6.61
C SER A 891 -21.57 29.33 6.25
N LEU A 892 -22.56 28.50 5.88
CA LEU A 892 -22.32 27.11 5.52
C LEU A 892 -21.29 26.99 4.38
N TYR A 893 -20.21 26.26 4.65
CA TYR A 893 -19.17 25.95 3.69
C TYR A 893 -18.98 24.44 3.58
N ASP A 894 -19.10 23.94 2.36
CA ASP A 894 -18.90 22.53 2.04
C ASP A 894 -17.54 22.33 1.39
N GLU A 895 -16.54 21.93 2.19
CA GLU A 895 -15.18 21.68 1.71
C GLU A 895 -15.10 20.58 0.64
N ALA A 896 -15.98 19.57 0.72
CA ALA A 896 -15.99 18.49 -0.26
C ALA A 896 -16.57 18.99 -1.59
N GLY A 897 -17.66 19.75 -1.52
CA GLY A 897 -18.28 20.39 -2.67
C GLY A 897 -17.43 21.50 -3.30
N ALA A 898 -16.64 22.23 -2.53
CA ALA A 898 -15.79 23.31 -3.03
C ALA A 898 -14.82 22.86 -4.14
N LYS A 899 -14.31 21.64 -4.04
CA LYS A 899 -13.30 21.07 -4.97
C LYS A 899 -13.79 20.91 -6.41
N ILE A 900 -15.10 20.88 -6.61
CA ILE A 900 -15.70 20.62 -7.92
C ILE A 900 -16.43 21.84 -8.50
N VAL A 901 -16.50 22.95 -7.76
CA VAL A 901 -17.25 24.15 -8.16
C VAL A 901 -16.75 24.68 -9.51
N ASP A 902 -15.44 24.77 -9.69
CA ASP A 902 -14.85 25.27 -10.94
C ASP A 902 -15.21 24.39 -12.13
N ASP A 903 -15.25 23.07 -11.95
CA ASP A 903 -15.64 22.11 -12.97
C ASP A 903 -17.12 22.26 -13.36
N LEU A 904 -18.00 22.48 -12.37
CA LEU A 904 -19.43 22.73 -12.63
C LEU A 904 -19.67 24.03 -13.39
N LEU A 905 -19.01 25.12 -12.98
CA LEU A 905 -19.11 26.42 -13.65
C LEU A 905 -18.55 26.37 -15.07
N LYS A 906 -17.45 25.63 -15.26
CA LYS A 906 -16.89 25.37 -16.58
C LYS A 906 -17.86 24.57 -17.46
N LYS A 907 -18.43 23.48 -16.93
CA LYS A 907 -19.42 22.68 -17.67
C LYS A 907 -20.64 23.51 -18.06
N ALA A 908 -21.14 24.36 -17.16
CA ALA A 908 -22.24 25.26 -17.45
C ALA A 908 -21.92 26.19 -18.63
N LYS A 909 -20.72 26.76 -18.65
CA LYS A 909 -20.24 27.59 -19.78
C LYS A 909 -20.12 26.79 -21.07
N ASP A 910 -19.55 25.59 -21.01
CA ASP A 910 -19.37 24.71 -22.18
C ASP A 910 -20.73 24.25 -22.77
N LYS A 911 -21.75 24.14 -21.92
CA LYS A 911 -23.13 23.79 -22.30
C LYS A 911 -24.02 25.00 -22.59
N ASN A 912 -23.46 26.21 -22.54
CA ASN A 912 -24.16 27.48 -22.76
C ASN A 912 -25.37 27.67 -21.82
N VAL A 913 -25.23 27.23 -20.57
CA VAL A 913 -26.23 27.40 -19.51
C VAL A 913 -26.00 28.73 -18.79
N GLU A 914 -27.05 29.53 -18.66
CA GLU A 914 -27.03 30.75 -17.85
C GLU A 914 -27.03 30.36 -16.36
N PHE A 915 -25.85 30.41 -15.73
CA PHE A 915 -25.66 30.04 -14.32
C PHE A 915 -25.76 31.26 -13.40
N VAL A 916 -26.82 31.33 -12.59
CA VAL A 916 -27.24 32.50 -11.82
C VAL A 916 -27.04 32.26 -10.32
N LEU A 917 -26.17 33.06 -9.69
CA LEU A 917 -25.88 33.04 -8.26
C LEU A 917 -26.42 34.31 -7.58
N PRO A 918 -26.70 34.28 -6.27
CA PRO A 918 -27.10 35.46 -5.52
C PRO A 918 -25.99 36.51 -5.49
N VAL A 919 -26.40 37.78 -5.42
CA VAL A 919 -25.54 38.97 -5.42
C VAL A 919 -25.58 39.74 -4.10
N ASP A 920 -26.56 39.46 -3.26
CA ASP A 920 -26.75 40.01 -1.92
C ASP A 920 -27.48 39.02 -0.99
N PHE A 921 -27.35 39.23 0.32
CA PHE A 921 -27.73 38.28 1.36
C PHE A 921 -28.39 38.97 2.55
N ILE A 922 -29.31 38.26 3.21
CA ILE A 922 -29.77 38.58 4.56
C ILE A 922 -28.91 37.77 5.54
N THR A 923 -28.21 38.46 6.44
CA THR A 923 -27.28 37.88 7.39
C THR A 923 -27.85 37.85 8.80
N ALA A 924 -27.29 36.98 9.64
CA ALA A 924 -27.65 36.82 11.04
C ALA A 924 -26.42 36.63 11.93
N ASP A 925 -26.47 37.09 13.17
CA ASP A 925 -25.41 36.92 14.18
C ASP A 925 -25.38 35.50 14.80
N LYS A 926 -26.45 34.71 14.61
CA LYS A 926 -26.56 33.31 15.03
C LYS A 926 -27.64 32.57 14.25
N PHE A 927 -27.59 31.24 14.26
CA PHE A 927 -28.62 30.39 13.66
C PHE A 927 -29.86 30.25 14.57
N ASP A 928 -30.68 31.30 14.63
CA ASP A 928 -31.90 31.35 15.46
C ASP A 928 -33.00 32.18 14.76
N ALA A 929 -34.27 31.83 14.98
CA ALA A 929 -35.40 32.57 14.41
C ALA A 929 -35.44 34.06 14.84
N ASN A 930 -34.91 34.37 16.03
CA ASN A 930 -34.87 35.70 16.63
C ASN A 930 -33.45 36.32 16.61
N ALA A 931 -32.56 35.84 15.75
CA ALA A 931 -31.23 36.42 15.57
C ALA A 931 -31.28 37.89 15.12
N ALA A 932 -30.26 38.67 15.45
CA ALA A 932 -30.10 40.02 14.92
C ALA A 932 -29.82 39.91 13.41
N THR A 933 -30.56 40.67 12.60
CA THR A 933 -30.46 40.58 11.13
C THR A 933 -29.68 41.73 10.54
N GLY A 934 -29.02 41.47 9.42
CA GLY A 934 -28.23 42.41 8.65
C GLY A 934 -28.30 42.12 7.15
N THR A 935 -27.52 42.85 6.36
CA THR A 935 -27.42 42.66 4.91
C THR A 935 -25.97 42.71 4.47
N ALA A 936 -25.62 41.95 3.43
CA ALA A 936 -24.30 41.97 2.82
C ALA A 936 -24.41 41.80 1.30
N THR A 937 -23.48 42.37 0.54
CA THR A 937 -23.30 42.06 -0.89
C THR A 937 -22.15 41.10 -1.13
N VAL A 938 -22.04 40.57 -2.35
CA VAL A 938 -20.87 39.76 -2.75
C VAL A 938 -19.56 40.55 -2.68
N GLU A 939 -19.59 41.84 -3.02
CA GLU A 939 -18.42 42.70 -3.00
C GLU A 939 -17.98 43.08 -1.58
N GLU A 940 -18.93 43.28 -0.67
CA GLU A 940 -18.67 43.60 0.74
C GLU A 940 -18.23 42.36 1.53
N GLY A 941 -18.77 41.19 1.18
CA GLY A 941 -18.60 39.96 1.96
C GLY A 941 -19.44 39.96 3.23
N ILE A 942 -19.57 38.78 3.84
CA ILE A 942 -20.27 38.60 5.12
C ILE A 942 -19.25 38.80 6.26
N PRO A 943 -19.57 39.61 7.29
CA PRO A 943 -18.68 39.83 8.44
C PRO A 943 -18.39 38.55 9.23
N ASP A 944 -17.22 38.49 9.87
CA ASP A 944 -16.86 37.40 10.78
C ASP A 944 -17.86 37.31 11.95
N GLY A 945 -18.21 36.09 12.35
CA GLY A 945 -19.24 35.83 13.37
C GLY A 945 -20.69 35.98 12.88
N TRP A 946 -20.89 36.37 11.62
CA TRP A 946 -22.20 36.43 10.98
C TRP A 946 -22.33 35.36 9.89
N MET A 947 -23.55 34.95 9.60
CA MET A 947 -23.87 33.96 8.57
C MET A 947 -25.03 34.41 7.69
N GLY A 948 -24.95 34.12 6.39
CA GLY A 948 -26.03 34.39 5.44
C GLY A 948 -27.09 33.28 5.51
N LEU A 949 -28.35 33.66 5.72
CA LEU A 949 -29.46 32.70 5.91
C LEU A 949 -30.58 32.84 4.88
N ASP A 950 -30.63 33.92 4.09
CA ASP A 950 -31.55 34.09 2.96
C ASP A 950 -30.94 34.98 1.88
N VAL A 951 -31.51 34.97 0.69
CA VAL A 951 -31.10 35.86 -0.41
C VAL A 951 -31.62 37.28 -0.18
N GLY A 952 -30.81 38.28 -0.56
CA GLY A 952 -31.15 39.69 -0.43
C GLY A 952 -32.11 40.20 -1.51
N PRO A 953 -32.57 41.46 -1.40
CA PRO A 953 -33.56 42.05 -2.29
C PRO A 953 -33.13 42.09 -3.77
N LYS A 954 -31.85 42.33 -4.08
CA LYS A 954 -31.38 42.35 -5.47
C LYS A 954 -31.36 40.96 -6.08
N SER A 955 -30.98 39.96 -5.29
CA SER A 955 -31.02 38.55 -5.70
C SER A 955 -32.45 38.07 -5.93
N ILE A 956 -33.42 38.54 -5.13
CA ILE A 956 -34.85 38.27 -5.34
C ILE A 956 -35.31 38.82 -6.69
N GLU A 957 -34.95 40.07 -7.01
CA GLU A 957 -35.29 40.70 -8.30
C GLU A 957 -34.71 39.90 -9.48
N LEU A 958 -33.41 39.57 -9.39
CA LEU A 958 -32.70 38.77 -10.40
C LEU A 958 -33.35 37.39 -10.60
N PHE A 959 -33.62 36.67 -9.52
CA PHE A 959 -34.21 35.33 -9.60
C PHE A 959 -35.64 35.39 -10.14
N THR A 960 -36.42 36.40 -9.77
CA THR A 960 -37.79 36.61 -10.28
C THR A 960 -37.79 36.88 -11.78
N GLN A 961 -36.84 37.67 -12.28
CA GLN A 961 -36.69 37.91 -13.72
C GLN A 961 -36.41 36.62 -14.48
N VAL A 962 -35.44 35.83 -14.00
CA VAL A 962 -35.06 34.54 -14.60
C VAL A 962 -36.24 33.54 -14.61
N VAL A 963 -37.05 33.53 -13.53
CA VAL A 963 -38.30 32.74 -13.46
C VAL A 963 -39.30 33.18 -14.52
N ASN A 964 -39.54 34.48 -14.67
CA ASN A 964 -40.51 35.02 -15.62
C ASN A 964 -40.14 34.71 -17.09
N ASP A 965 -38.84 34.68 -17.40
CA ASP A 965 -38.32 34.38 -18.74
C ASP A 965 -38.41 32.89 -19.12
N SER A 966 -38.75 32.01 -18.17
CA SER A 966 -38.73 30.56 -18.35
C SER A 966 -40.10 30.00 -18.72
N LYS A 967 -40.17 28.94 -19.54
CA LYS A 967 -41.43 28.24 -19.88
C LYS A 967 -41.64 26.97 -19.07
N LEU A 968 -40.56 26.29 -18.75
CA LEU A 968 -40.53 25.12 -17.88
C LEU A 968 -39.61 25.41 -16.70
N ILE A 969 -40.07 25.12 -15.49
CA ILE A 969 -39.31 25.33 -14.25
C ILE A 969 -39.32 24.05 -13.44
N VAL A 970 -38.13 23.59 -13.05
CA VAL A 970 -37.95 22.54 -12.04
C VAL A 970 -37.27 23.17 -10.82
N TRP A 971 -37.91 23.09 -9.66
CA TRP A 971 -37.38 23.68 -8.43
C TRP A 971 -37.11 22.61 -7.37
N ASN A 972 -35.86 22.51 -6.90
CA ASN A 972 -35.43 21.61 -5.85
C ASN A 972 -34.54 22.32 -4.81
N GLY A 973 -35.12 22.69 -3.67
CA GLY A 973 -34.44 23.26 -2.51
C GLY A 973 -34.73 24.76 -2.32
N PRO A 974 -35.01 25.22 -1.09
CA PRO A 974 -35.31 26.62 -0.82
C PRO A 974 -34.07 27.52 -0.99
N ALA A 975 -34.31 28.81 -1.21
CA ALA A 975 -33.26 29.81 -1.38
C ALA A 975 -32.69 30.36 -0.05
N GLY A 976 -33.34 30.02 1.08
CA GLY A 976 -32.97 30.43 2.43
C GLY A 976 -33.62 29.54 3.49
N VAL A 977 -33.41 29.87 4.78
CA VAL A 977 -33.96 29.15 5.94
C VAL A 977 -35.44 29.53 6.16
N PHE A 978 -36.29 29.03 5.27
CA PHE A 978 -37.71 29.41 5.17
C PHE A 978 -38.56 29.07 6.41
N GLU A 979 -38.05 28.19 7.28
CA GLU A 979 -38.65 27.84 8.56
C GLU A 979 -38.71 29.05 9.50
N PHE A 980 -37.76 29.97 9.39
CA PHE A 980 -37.69 31.20 10.17
C PHE A 980 -38.23 32.38 9.35
N GLU A 981 -39.27 33.05 9.86
CA GLU A 981 -39.96 34.13 9.12
C GLU A 981 -39.02 35.26 8.66
N ASN A 982 -37.98 35.57 9.45
CA ASN A 982 -36.98 36.59 9.10
C ASN A 982 -36.10 36.21 7.89
N PHE A 983 -36.02 34.92 7.55
CA PHE A 983 -35.17 34.35 6.49
C PHE A 983 -35.98 33.56 5.44
N ALA A 984 -37.29 33.83 5.37
CA ALA A 984 -38.22 33.17 4.45
C ALA A 984 -38.60 34.01 3.22
N LYS A 985 -38.24 35.29 3.20
CA LYS A 985 -38.72 36.26 2.20
C LYS A 985 -38.22 35.92 0.81
N GLY A 986 -36.96 35.52 0.66
CA GLY A 986 -36.38 35.16 -0.62
C GLY A 986 -37.05 33.94 -1.24
N THR A 987 -37.17 32.87 -0.46
CA THR A 987 -37.88 31.65 -0.90
C THR A 987 -39.35 31.94 -1.23
N LYS A 988 -40.04 32.76 -0.43
CA LYS A 988 -41.44 33.13 -0.69
C LYS A 988 -41.60 33.93 -1.99
N ALA A 989 -40.74 34.91 -2.23
CA ALA A 989 -40.81 35.72 -3.45
C ALA A 989 -40.59 34.90 -4.72
N ILE A 990 -39.65 33.93 -4.68
CA ILE A 990 -39.46 32.98 -5.79
C ILE A 990 -40.71 32.12 -5.98
N MET A 991 -41.35 31.65 -4.89
CA MET A 991 -42.61 30.91 -4.97
C MET A 991 -43.73 31.73 -5.61
N ASP A 992 -43.91 32.98 -5.21
CA ASP A 992 -44.91 33.87 -5.79
C ASP A 992 -44.68 34.07 -7.30
N ALA A 993 -43.41 34.22 -7.72
CA ALA A 993 -43.03 34.32 -9.13
C ALA A 993 -43.30 33.01 -9.90
N VAL A 994 -42.97 31.85 -9.32
CA VAL A 994 -43.24 30.54 -9.92
C VAL A 994 -44.74 30.33 -10.09
N VAL A 995 -45.56 30.66 -9.09
CA VAL A 995 -47.03 30.57 -9.16
C VAL A 995 -47.60 31.49 -10.24
N ALA A 996 -47.11 32.74 -10.32
CA ALA A 996 -47.52 33.66 -11.38
C ALA A 996 -47.15 33.13 -12.76
N LYS A 997 -45.97 32.51 -12.90
CA LYS A 997 -45.55 31.85 -14.14
C LYS A 997 -46.47 30.70 -14.51
N THR A 998 -46.87 29.86 -13.55
CA THR A 998 -47.83 28.78 -13.78
C THR A 998 -49.17 29.32 -14.29
N ALA A 999 -49.69 30.37 -13.66
CA ALA A 999 -50.94 31.00 -14.06
C ALA A 999 -50.87 31.59 -15.49
N SER A 1000 -49.69 32.04 -15.93
CA SER A 1000 -49.44 32.52 -17.29
C SER A 1000 -49.22 31.41 -18.34
N GLY A 1001 -49.33 30.13 -17.94
CA GLY A 1001 -49.21 28.97 -18.83
C GLY A 1001 -47.86 28.25 -18.80
N GLY A 1002 -46.94 28.62 -17.89
CA GLY A 1002 -45.69 27.91 -17.70
C GLY A 1002 -45.88 26.56 -16.97
N VAL A 1003 -45.04 25.58 -17.29
CA VAL A 1003 -45.01 24.30 -16.58
C VAL A 1003 -44.05 24.40 -15.40
N THR A 1004 -44.53 24.07 -14.20
CA THR A 1004 -43.79 24.25 -12.94
C THR A 1004 -43.81 22.96 -12.13
N ILE A 1005 -42.63 22.42 -11.86
CA ILE A 1005 -42.44 21.14 -11.18
C ILE A 1005 -41.64 21.41 -9.91
N ILE A 1006 -42.27 21.20 -8.76
CA ILE A 1006 -41.65 21.35 -7.45
C ILE A 1006 -41.19 19.98 -6.97
N GLY A 1007 -39.90 19.85 -6.66
CA GLY A 1007 -39.29 18.62 -6.13
C GLY A 1007 -38.58 18.86 -4.80
N GLY A 1008 -38.30 17.76 -4.09
CA GLY A 1008 -37.62 17.80 -2.79
C GLY A 1008 -38.57 18.09 -1.61
N GLY A 1009 -38.24 17.54 -0.44
CA GLY A 1009 -39.12 17.62 0.75
C GLY A 1009 -39.30 19.05 1.28
N ASP A 1010 -38.23 19.83 1.32
CA ASP A 1010 -38.26 21.18 1.88
C ASP A 1010 -39.04 22.15 0.98
N THR A 1011 -38.84 22.07 -0.34
CA THR A 1011 -39.60 22.87 -1.31
C THR A 1011 -41.09 22.51 -1.31
N ALA A 1012 -41.43 21.23 -1.18
CA ALA A 1012 -42.82 20.81 -1.04
C ALA A 1012 -43.44 21.34 0.27
N THR A 1013 -42.66 21.37 1.36
CA THR A 1013 -43.08 21.97 2.63
C THR A 1013 -43.31 23.48 2.50
N CYS A 1014 -42.51 24.17 1.67
CA CYS A 1014 -42.76 25.57 1.32
C CYS A 1014 -44.12 25.75 0.64
N CYS A 1015 -44.47 24.88 -0.33
CA CYS A 1015 -45.77 24.92 -1.00
C CYS A 1015 -46.94 24.73 -0.01
N ALA A 1016 -46.81 23.76 0.91
CA ALA A 1016 -47.80 23.53 1.95
C ALA A 1016 -47.92 24.72 2.92
N LYS A 1017 -46.78 25.28 3.37
CA LYS A 1017 -46.73 26.44 4.28
C LYS A 1017 -47.47 27.65 3.72
N TRP A 1018 -47.40 27.88 2.41
CA TRP A 1018 -48.02 29.04 1.75
C TRP A 1018 -49.28 28.72 0.94
N ASN A 1019 -49.82 27.51 1.08
CA ASN A 1019 -51.02 27.05 0.35
C ASN A 1019 -50.92 27.30 -1.16
N THR A 1020 -49.86 26.79 -1.78
CA THR A 1020 -49.58 26.90 -3.22
C THR A 1020 -49.50 25.55 -3.94
N GLU A 1021 -49.83 24.44 -3.25
CA GLU A 1021 -49.77 23.08 -3.82
C GLU A 1021 -50.68 22.90 -5.04
N ASP A 1022 -51.82 23.59 -5.05
CA ASP A 1022 -52.82 23.63 -6.14
C ASP A 1022 -52.54 24.72 -7.19
N LYS A 1023 -51.57 25.60 -6.93
CA LYS A 1023 -51.24 26.77 -7.77
C LYS A 1023 -50.02 26.56 -8.67
N VAL A 1024 -49.30 25.46 -8.48
CA VAL A 1024 -48.21 25.01 -9.34
C VAL A 1024 -48.65 23.79 -10.16
N SER A 1025 -47.96 23.49 -11.27
CA SER A 1025 -48.40 22.41 -12.16
C SER A 1025 -48.29 21.04 -11.49
N HIS A 1026 -47.18 20.82 -10.76
CA HIS A 1026 -46.95 19.57 -10.05
C HIS A 1026 -46.06 19.77 -8.82
N VAL A 1027 -46.53 19.31 -7.66
CA VAL A 1027 -45.70 19.10 -6.47
C VAL A 1027 -45.39 17.62 -6.37
N SER A 1028 -44.12 17.26 -6.50
CA SER A 1028 -43.69 15.88 -6.39
C SER A 1028 -43.74 15.40 -4.94
N THR A 1029 -44.39 14.26 -4.75
CA THR A 1029 -44.45 13.53 -3.48
C THR A 1029 -43.19 12.68 -3.25
N GLY A 1030 -42.30 12.66 -4.24
CA GLY A 1030 -41.20 11.71 -4.39
C GLY A 1030 -39.95 11.99 -3.58
N GLY A 1031 -39.74 13.20 -3.05
CA GLY A 1031 -38.56 13.56 -2.27
C GLY A 1031 -37.23 13.09 -2.91
N GLY A 1032 -36.62 12.05 -2.34
CA GLY A 1032 -35.40 11.42 -2.88
C GLY A 1032 -35.58 10.73 -4.23
N ALA A 1033 -36.76 10.17 -4.53
CA ALA A 1033 -37.03 9.56 -5.84
C ALA A 1033 -37.04 10.58 -6.98
N SER A 1034 -37.66 11.74 -6.77
CA SER A 1034 -37.61 12.85 -7.73
C SER A 1034 -36.19 13.36 -7.94
N LEU A 1035 -35.38 13.39 -6.88
CA LEU A 1035 -33.98 13.80 -6.97
C LEU A 1035 -33.18 12.83 -7.84
N GLU A 1036 -33.24 11.53 -7.53
CA GLU A 1036 -32.50 10.50 -8.29
C GLU A 1036 -32.96 10.42 -9.76
N LEU A 1037 -34.24 10.68 -10.03
CA LEU A 1037 -34.75 10.76 -11.39
C LEU A 1037 -34.15 11.96 -12.16
N LEU A 1038 -34.09 13.13 -11.51
CA LEU A 1038 -33.46 14.34 -12.07
C LEU A 1038 -31.93 14.22 -12.17
N GLU A 1039 -31.29 13.31 -11.43
CA GLU A 1039 -29.89 12.93 -11.62
C GLU A 1039 -29.67 12.02 -12.85
N GLY A 1040 -30.73 11.63 -13.56
CA GLY A 1040 -30.65 10.77 -14.73
C GLY A 1040 -30.56 9.28 -14.41
N LYS A 1041 -30.86 8.88 -13.16
CA LYS A 1041 -30.87 7.45 -12.78
C LYS A 1041 -32.17 6.78 -13.20
N VAL A 1042 -32.05 5.50 -13.57
CA VAL A 1042 -33.21 4.63 -13.75
C VAL A 1042 -33.77 4.26 -12.37
N LEU A 1043 -35.02 4.61 -12.11
CA LEU A 1043 -35.70 4.24 -10.87
C LEU A 1043 -36.13 2.76 -10.94
N PRO A 1044 -35.62 1.86 -10.07
CA PRO A 1044 -35.92 0.43 -10.12
C PRO A 1044 -37.42 0.11 -10.12
N GLY A 1045 -38.20 0.81 -9.30
CA GLY A 1045 -39.65 0.62 -9.21
C GLY A 1045 -40.43 1.11 -10.42
N VAL A 1046 -39.88 2.05 -11.21
CA VAL A 1046 -40.48 2.48 -12.49
C VAL A 1046 -40.08 1.53 -13.61
N ALA A 1047 -38.81 1.11 -13.64
CA ALA A 1047 -38.31 0.13 -14.61
C ALA A 1047 -38.97 -1.25 -14.46
N ALA A 1048 -39.43 -1.58 -13.25
CA ALA A 1048 -40.20 -2.77 -12.97
C ALA A 1048 -41.63 -2.75 -13.53
N LEU A 1049 -42.16 -1.60 -13.94
CA LEU A 1049 -43.49 -1.52 -14.55
C LEU A 1049 -43.48 -2.01 -15.99
N SER A 1050 -44.63 -2.50 -16.45
CA SER A 1050 -44.84 -2.87 -17.86
C SER A 1050 -44.85 -1.61 -18.74
N ASP A 1051 -44.34 -1.71 -19.96
CA ASP A 1051 -44.43 -0.62 -20.94
C ASP A 1051 -45.88 -0.40 -21.39
N ALA A 1052 -46.23 0.85 -21.72
CA ALA A 1052 -47.60 1.28 -22.04
C ALA A 1052 -48.08 0.91 -23.46
#